data_AF-A0A959L0C8-F1
#
_entry.id   AF-A0A959L0C8-F1
#
_cell.length_a   1.000
_cell.length_b   1.000
_cell.length_c   1.000
_cell.angle_alpha   90.00
_cell.angle_beta   90.00
_cell.angle_gamma   90.00
#
_symmetry.space_group_name_H-M   'P 1'
#
loop_
_entity.id
_entity.type
_entity.pdbx_description
1 polymer ?
#
loop_
_entity_poly.entity_id
_entity_poly.type
_entity_poly.pdbx_seq_one_letter_code
_entity_poly.pdbx_strand_id
1 'polypeptide(L)'
;MTTLYKPKFVFITFLLGIGLTNPVSAQENRSIDGTLNHPLFFWGSIFSEVRNKTFPAYSDGISSPAGEDRPNARYISNAVMKEVESINDPLGLSAYTWAWGQFIDHDIVFTPNGQEETMQIAIPAGDQWFDPNNTGQAMIPMSRADYDHSTGHAVGNPRKFYNKITAFIDGSGVYGSDPERANWLRTFEGGKLKTSAGNLLPFNTADGELESAVDPLSPEMDMPIPQVTKWFVAGDVRANENPLLTALHTIFVREHNRLCDEIAAANPGWDDEKIYQRARKIVGAIIQSIVYEEWLPQLGVSLPNYGGYDISANPNIINEFASAAYRFGHSTVNANLARLDANGDPISEGNIALRDAFFNPGAILEVSGIESYLVGATTMLQQNVDCQIVDDLRNFLFGPPGAGGMDLAAMNITRGRDKGLADYNTVRQAMGLPHLDEFDQITVNSRLSKNLGDVYQDINKIDLWVGVLAEDHMPKSIFGPTLMRMMVEQFNNLRVGDRYYYENDGALSSSLKAEIKSTRLADVVKRNTGLDVIPNDIFKALPASILANRTIDGSFNNPNNPTWGAAHSRVLVRTPLAYTDGISSPAGEDRPNVRVISNEIFAQTTDQEDPRGLSAYTWGWGQFIDHDITQFENLPDESMNISIPAFDAYFDPQGTGSATMPMLRTAYDHSTGTDQTNPRIHVNAISSYIDGSAVYGSSEDRASWLRTFSLGKLKTSDGNLLPYNTMSGEEFDAIDPDAPAMDMPFPQVTKYFVAGDIRANENPFLTSIHTVFVREHNRLCDELIQEHPDWTDEMIYQRARKIVGALIESVVYEEWLPTLGMQVQASQGYDQSLDPGIMNVFSSAAFRYGHTTINSTLLRMDDDGHTMPQGDVALRDAFFNPAAVSEVGGIEPYFAGMSTVVQQDFDCHVIDELRNFLFGPPGSGGMDLVSLNLQRGRERGLADYNTIRKSFGMEPISTFAKISPDPVLNQKFASVYKDISKVDPWVGMLAEKKLEGALFGPTAMTIIQHQFLSLRDGDRYYYEWDPTLTPSEIQEIKNTRLADIIRRNTGMTFIPDDVFIAQKITTALAEVNPNQLKFDIYPNPTTDYVEVGLETDDLDNSDWNVEILDLYGKRVMRQTTQSRFADEKITINIGDALPSGTYVLKVTRGDKIGSRQLVKL
;
A
#
# COMPACT_ATOMS: atom_id res chain seq x y z
N MET A 1 -59.62 -33.07 13.91
CA MET A 1 -59.66 -34.03 15.03
C MET A 1 -58.51 -33.69 15.96
N THR A 2 -58.85 -33.45 17.21
CA THR A 2 -58.01 -32.96 18.31
C THR A 2 -56.99 -34.00 18.81
N THR A 3 -55.73 -33.62 18.88
CA THR A 3 -54.77 -34.14 19.87
C THR A 3 -53.91 -32.99 20.37
N LEU A 4 -54.23 -32.52 21.59
CA LEU A 4 -53.44 -31.55 22.34
C LEU A 4 -52.09 -32.17 22.72
N TYR A 5 -50.99 -31.59 22.27
CA TYR A 5 -49.69 -31.75 22.91
C TYR A 5 -49.54 -30.65 23.97
N LYS A 6 -49.62 -31.04 25.25
CA LYS A 6 -49.23 -30.19 26.38
C LYS A 6 -47.71 -30.27 26.54
N PRO A 7 -46.96 -29.15 26.55
CA PRO A 7 -45.58 -29.17 27.03
C PRO A 7 -45.61 -29.33 28.56
N LYS A 8 -44.95 -30.37 29.06
CA LYS A 8 -44.70 -30.56 30.49
C LYS A 8 -43.66 -29.54 30.92
N PHE A 9 -44.10 -28.40 31.46
CA PHE A 9 -43.25 -27.58 32.33
C PHE A 9 -42.95 -28.38 33.60
N VAL A 10 -41.74 -28.94 33.70
CA VAL A 10 -41.21 -29.43 34.96
C VAL A 10 -40.50 -28.25 35.63
N PHE A 11 -41.23 -27.57 36.52
CA PHE A 11 -40.61 -26.72 37.54
C PHE A 11 -39.80 -27.64 38.48
N ILE A 12 -38.50 -27.83 38.22
CA ILE A 12 -37.61 -28.36 39.24
C ILE A 12 -37.36 -27.24 40.24
N THR A 13 -38.08 -27.31 41.35
CA THR A 13 -37.78 -26.53 42.54
C THR A 13 -36.46 -27.07 43.12
N PHE A 14 -35.34 -26.40 42.89
CA PHE A 14 -34.07 -26.71 43.57
C PHE A 14 -34.11 -26.11 44.98
N LEU A 15 -34.66 -26.88 45.93
CA LEU A 15 -34.57 -26.60 47.37
C LEU A 15 -33.55 -27.59 47.97
N LEU A 16 -32.38 -27.06 48.33
CA LEU A 16 -31.40 -27.56 49.30
C LEU A 16 -31.08 -29.08 49.27
N GLY A 17 -30.09 -29.44 48.45
CA GLY A 17 -29.14 -30.51 48.76
C GLY A 17 -27.83 -29.89 49.24
N ILE A 18 -27.62 -29.85 50.57
CA ILE A 18 -26.31 -29.56 51.16
C ILE A 18 -25.41 -30.75 50.82
N GLY A 19 -24.70 -30.64 49.70
CA GLY A 19 -23.67 -31.58 49.26
C GLY A 19 -22.51 -30.78 48.70
N LEU A 20 -21.59 -30.38 49.60
CA LEU A 20 -20.24 -29.86 49.32
C LEU A 20 -20.12 -29.12 47.98
N THR A 21 -20.63 -27.88 47.92
CA THR A 21 -20.35 -26.98 46.80
C THR A 21 -18.85 -26.75 46.74
N ASN A 22 -18.19 -27.37 45.76
CA ASN A 22 -16.90 -26.90 45.31
C ASN A 22 -17.06 -25.40 45.01
N PRO A 23 -16.23 -24.51 45.59
CA PRO A 23 -16.32 -23.09 45.31
C PRO A 23 -16.20 -22.87 43.80
N VAL A 24 -16.82 -21.82 43.25
CA VAL A 24 -16.72 -21.43 41.83
C VAL A 24 -15.25 -21.42 41.35
N SER A 25 -14.29 -21.20 42.25
CA SER A 25 -12.85 -21.28 42.03
C SER A 25 -12.26 -22.68 41.79
N ALA A 26 -13.04 -23.77 41.89
CA ALA A 26 -12.56 -25.16 41.80
C ALA A 26 -12.90 -25.85 40.47
N GLN A 27 -13.62 -25.18 39.54
CA GLN A 27 -13.96 -25.73 38.23
C GLN A 27 -12.90 -25.35 37.18
N GLU A 28 -12.13 -26.34 36.73
CA GLU A 28 -11.05 -26.17 35.73
C GLU A 28 -11.59 -25.90 34.33
N ASN A 29 -12.68 -26.57 33.91
CA ASN A 29 -13.25 -26.47 32.56
C ASN A 29 -14.60 -25.74 32.56
N ARG A 30 -14.78 -24.82 31.61
CA ARG A 30 -16.04 -24.11 31.39
C ARG A 30 -17.16 -25.11 31.04
N SER A 31 -18.36 -24.90 31.57
CA SER A 31 -19.54 -25.65 31.13
C SER A 31 -19.87 -25.36 29.66
N ILE A 32 -20.68 -26.20 29.03
CA ILE A 32 -21.15 -25.99 27.65
C ILE A 32 -22.18 -24.85 27.58
N ASP A 33 -22.97 -24.67 28.63
CA ASP A 33 -24.05 -23.69 28.71
C ASP A 33 -23.62 -22.33 29.29
N GLY A 34 -22.33 -22.15 29.59
CA GLY A 34 -21.76 -20.94 30.18
C GLY A 34 -22.09 -20.68 31.65
N THR A 35 -22.86 -21.56 32.31
CA THR A 35 -23.13 -21.45 33.75
C THR A 35 -21.86 -21.55 34.60
N LEU A 36 -21.90 -21.01 35.83
CA LEU A 36 -20.78 -21.00 36.77
C LEU A 36 -19.53 -20.24 36.29
N ASN A 37 -19.60 -19.45 35.21
CA ASN A 37 -18.53 -18.51 34.87
C ASN A 37 -18.39 -17.43 35.95
N HIS A 38 -19.53 -16.90 36.40
CA HIS A 38 -19.65 -15.81 37.37
C HIS A 38 -20.37 -16.26 38.68
N PRO A 39 -20.09 -15.67 39.86
CA PRO A 39 -20.78 -16.03 41.11
C PRO A 39 -22.30 -15.80 41.10
N LEU A 40 -22.75 -14.80 40.34
CA LEU A 40 -24.15 -14.73 39.89
C LEU A 40 -24.30 -15.73 38.74
N PHE A 41 -24.79 -16.92 39.07
CA PHE A 41 -24.82 -18.16 38.28
C PHE A 41 -25.20 -18.01 36.78
N PHE A 42 -25.93 -16.96 36.41
CA PHE A 42 -26.59 -16.79 35.10
C PHE A 42 -25.96 -15.74 34.17
N TRP A 43 -24.92 -15.00 34.58
CA TRP A 43 -24.31 -14.01 33.70
C TRP A 43 -23.52 -14.67 32.58
N GLY A 44 -23.85 -14.30 31.33
CA GLY A 44 -23.27 -14.84 30.10
C GLY A 44 -23.64 -16.29 29.76
N SER A 45 -24.43 -16.98 30.59
CA SER A 45 -24.92 -18.33 30.27
C SER A 45 -26.01 -18.28 29.18
N ILE A 46 -26.39 -19.43 28.65
CA ILE A 46 -27.64 -19.55 27.91
C ILE A 46 -28.81 -19.02 28.75
N PHE A 47 -29.81 -18.46 28.07
CA PHE A 47 -30.97 -17.77 28.63
C PHE A 47 -30.66 -16.56 29.51
N SER A 48 -29.42 -16.04 29.47
CA SER A 48 -29.09 -14.77 30.10
C SER A 48 -29.83 -13.60 29.42
N GLU A 49 -30.21 -12.58 30.20
CA GLU A 49 -30.91 -11.40 29.68
C GLU A 49 -30.05 -10.67 28.65
N VAL A 50 -30.63 -10.38 27.47
CA VAL A 50 -30.08 -9.39 26.53
C VAL A 50 -30.44 -8.01 27.09
N ARG A 51 -29.47 -7.37 27.74
CA ARG A 51 -29.70 -6.15 28.52
C ARG A 51 -29.82 -4.93 27.61
N ASN A 52 -30.56 -3.91 28.03
CA ASN A 52 -30.65 -2.65 27.26
C ASN A 52 -29.70 -1.60 27.84
N LYS A 53 -29.09 -0.79 26.97
CA LYS A 53 -28.38 0.44 27.38
C LYS A 53 -29.38 1.54 27.70
N THR A 54 -30.41 1.67 26.87
CA THR A 54 -31.51 2.63 27.00
C THR A 54 -32.74 1.98 27.61
N PHE A 55 -33.72 2.79 28.04
CA PHE A 55 -35.03 2.23 28.41
C PHE A 55 -35.74 1.75 27.13
N PRO A 56 -36.34 0.54 27.08
CA PRO A 56 -37.01 0.03 25.89
C PRO A 56 -38.06 1.01 25.35
N ALA A 57 -37.91 1.41 24.07
CA ALA A 57 -38.68 2.46 23.43
C ALA A 57 -39.96 1.95 22.74
N TYR A 58 -40.60 0.92 23.30
CA TYR A 58 -41.88 0.40 22.80
C TYR A 58 -42.93 1.51 22.74
N SER A 59 -43.73 1.54 21.67
CA SER A 59 -44.70 2.63 21.42
C SER A 59 -45.81 2.70 22.49
N ASP A 60 -46.17 1.56 23.08
CA ASP A 60 -47.09 1.46 24.23
C ASP A 60 -46.36 1.41 25.59
N GLY A 61 -45.02 1.49 25.59
CA GLY A 61 -44.17 1.29 26.76
C GLY A 61 -44.12 -0.16 27.26
N ILE A 62 -44.72 -1.12 26.54
CA ILE A 62 -44.89 -2.51 26.96
C ILE A 62 -44.24 -3.47 25.97
N SER A 63 -44.77 -3.55 24.75
CA SER A 63 -44.33 -4.54 23.75
C SER A 63 -44.69 -4.18 22.31
N SER A 64 -45.47 -3.12 22.07
CA SER A 64 -45.78 -2.67 20.71
C SER A 64 -44.51 -2.08 20.08
N PRO A 65 -44.07 -2.57 18.90
CA PRO A 65 -42.80 -2.18 18.29
C PRO A 65 -42.56 -0.66 18.30
N ALA A 66 -41.30 -0.28 18.52
CA ALA A 66 -40.88 1.12 18.59
C ALA A 66 -41.09 1.85 17.25
N GLY A 67 -41.16 3.18 17.31
CA GLY A 67 -41.15 4.02 16.12
C GLY A 67 -42.40 3.89 15.24
N GLU A 68 -43.59 3.79 15.84
CA GLU A 68 -44.87 3.82 15.12
C GLU A 68 -45.02 5.09 14.25
N ASP A 69 -44.36 6.18 14.64
CA ASP A 69 -44.33 7.46 13.94
C ASP A 69 -43.09 7.67 13.04
N ARG A 70 -42.29 6.61 12.83
CA ARG A 70 -41.14 6.60 11.91
C ARG A 70 -41.55 6.14 10.50
N PRO A 71 -40.81 6.51 9.45
CA PRO A 71 -41.11 6.09 8.09
C PRO A 71 -41.13 4.57 7.90
N ASN A 72 -41.79 4.11 6.84
CA ASN A 72 -41.83 2.69 6.48
C ASN A 72 -40.41 2.14 6.20
N ALA A 73 -40.09 0.95 6.72
CA ALA A 73 -38.76 0.37 6.62
C ALA A 73 -38.29 0.10 5.18
N ARG A 74 -39.19 -0.35 4.29
CA ARG A 74 -38.87 -0.54 2.88
C ARG A 74 -38.68 0.79 2.15
N TYR A 75 -39.45 1.82 2.52
CA TYR A 75 -39.23 3.17 2.01
C TYR A 75 -37.86 3.72 2.41
N ILE A 76 -37.44 3.53 3.67
CA ILE A 76 -36.09 3.88 4.14
C ILE A 76 -35.03 3.10 3.35
N SER A 77 -35.20 1.78 3.20
CA SER A 77 -34.28 0.93 2.44
C SER A 77 -34.10 1.39 0.99
N ASN A 78 -35.18 1.79 0.32
CA ASN A 78 -35.13 2.27 -1.05
C ASN A 78 -34.46 3.65 -1.20
N ALA A 79 -34.69 4.55 -0.24
CA ALA A 79 -34.25 5.94 -0.32
C ALA A 79 -32.83 6.17 0.25
N VAL A 80 -32.45 5.40 1.27
CA VAL A 80 -31.20 5.58 2.03
C VAL A 80 -30.23 4.44 1.79
N MET A 81 -30.73 3.19 1.72
CA MET A 81 -29.88 1.98 1.73
C MET A 81 -29.52 1.42 0.35
N LYS A 82 -29.91 2.11 -0.72
CA LYS A 82 -29.71 1.64 -2.10
C LYS A 82 -28.25 1.84 -2.50
N GLU A 83 -27.60 0.74 -2.86
CA GLU A 83 -26.32 0.77 -3.56
C GLU A 83 -26.47 1.49 -4.92
N VAL A 84 -25.67 2.54 -5.12
CA VAL A 84 -25.56 3.28 -6.38
C VAL A 84 -24.28 2.88 -7.10
N GLU A 85 -23.24 2.56 -6.34
CA GLU A 85 -21.95 2.05 -6.80
C GLU A 85 -21.34 1.16 -5.72
N SER A 86 -20.50 0.21 -6.11
CA SER A 86 -19.72 -0.58 -5.17
C SER A 86 -18.64 0.30 -4.53
N ILE A 87 -18.68 0.43 -3.21
CA ILE A 87 -17.67 1.15 -2.44
C ILE A 87 -16.90 0.14 -1.61
N ASN A 88 -15.63 -0.04 -1.95
CA ASN A 88 -14.74 -0.91 -1.19
C ASN A 88 -14.29 -0.21 0.10
N ASP A 89 -13.96 -1.04 1.09
CA ASP A 89 -13.38 -0.59 2.34
C ASP A 89 -12.06 0.17 2.14
N PRO A 90 -11.91 1.40 2.69
CA PRO A 90 -10.73 2.22 2.50
C PRO A 90 -9.50 1.72 3.26
N LEU A 91 -9.67 0.78 4.21
CA LEU A 91 -8.56 0.16 4.94
C LEU A 91 -8.07 -1.13 4.26
N GLY A 92 -8.61 -1.51 3.11
CA GLY A 92 -8.18 -2.69 2.36
C GLY A 92 -8.56 -4.02 3.04
N LEU A 93 -9.65 -4.06 3.81
CA LEU A 93 -10.05 -5.26 4.55
C LEU A 93 -10.60 -6.36 3.62
N SER A 94 -10.25 -7.62 3.90
CA SER A 94 -10.67 -8.79 3.13
C SER A 94 -12.05 -9.31 3.55
N ALA A 95 -12.62 -10.21 2.76
CA ALA A 95 -13.86 -10.92 3.10
C ALA A 95 -13.75 -11.78 4.39
N TYR A 96 -12.54 -12.14 4.83
CA TYR A 96 -12.37 -12.75 6.15
C TYR A 96 -12.86 -11.85 7.28
N THR A 97 -12.81 -10.54 7.10
CA THR A 97 -13.20 -9.58 8.13
C THR A 97 -14.69 -9.69 8.49
N TRP A 98 -15.56 -9.66 7.49
CA TRP A 98 -17.00 -9.80 7.72
C TRP A 98 -17.40 -11.24 8.06
N ALA A 99 -16.74 -12.24 7.45
CA ALA A 99 -17.03 -13.64 7.72
C ALA A 99 -16.64 -14.05 9.14
N TRP A 100 -15.49 -13.55 9.63
CA TRP A 100 -15.07 -13.72 11.01
C TRP A 100 -16.01 -12.99 11.98
N GLY A 101 -16.42 -11.76 11.65
CA GLY A 101 -17.42 -11.03 12.43
C GLY A 101 -18.72 -11.81 12.59
N GLN A 102 -19.22 -12.44 11.51
CA GLN A 102 -20.39 -13.31 11.52
C GLN A 102 -20.16 -14.58 12.34
N PHE A 103 -19.01 -15.25 12.20
CA PHE A 103 -18.65 -16.41 13.02
C PHE A 103 -18.66 -16.08 14.52
N ILE A 104 -18.21 -14.88 14.90
CA ILE A 104 -18.25 -14.42 16.29
C ILE A 104 -19.66 -14.00 16.73
N ASP A 105 -20.50 -13.41 15.87
CA ASP A 105 -21.93 -13.18 16.19
C ASP A 105 -22.60 -14.50 16.59
N HIS A 106 -22.27 -15.55 15.85
CA HIS A 106 -22.78 -16.90 16.06
C HIS A 106 -22.22 -17.59 17.32
N ASP A 107 -21.16 -17.03 17.91
CA ASP A 107 -20.58 -17.51 19.16
C ASP A 107 -21.18 -16.80 20.39
N ILE A 108 -21.60 -15.54 20.24
CA ILE A 108 -21.94 -14.67 21.38
C ILE A 108 -23.42 -14.29 21.47
N VAL A 109 -24.21 -14.34 20.39
CA VAL A 109 -25.63 -13.97 20.46
C VAL A 109 -26.53 -14.74 19.49
N PHE A 110 -27.67 -15.18 20.01
CA PHE A 110 -28.77 -15.73 19.23
C PHE A 110 -30.12 -15.39 19.88
N THR A 111 -30.94 -14.62 19.18
CA THR A 111 -32.35 -14.39 19.56
C THR A 111 -33.24 -14.97 18.46
N PRO A 112 -33.85 -16.16 18.65
CA PRO A 112 -34.64 -16.80 17.61
C PRO A 112 -35.94 -16.04 17.31
N ASN A 113 -36.54 -16.33 16.17
CA ASN A 113 -37.88 -15.85 15.86
C ASN A 113 -38.94 -16.61 16.68
N GLY A 114 -39.94 -15.91 17.18
CA GLY A 114 -41.11 -16.49 17.83
C GLY A 114 -42.08 -17.12 16.83
N GLN A 115 -42.95 -18.00 17.32
CA GLN A 115 -43.91 -18.75 16.51
C GLN A 115 -45.33 -18.17 16.55
N GLU A 116 -45.60 -17.23 17.45
CA GLU A 116 -46.97 -16.76 17.75
C GLU A 116 -47.31 -15.40 17.14
N GLU A 117 -46.32 -14.51 16.99
CA GLU A 117 -46.52 -13.13 16.58
C GLU A 117 -45.80 -12.82 15.26
N THR A 118 -46.52 -12.23 14.32
CA THR A 118 -45.96 -11.76 13.05
C THR A 118 -45.89 -10.24 13.00
N MET A 119 -44.92 -9.71 12.27
CA MET A 119 -44.73 -8.29 12.02
C MET A 119 -44.39 -8.09 10.56
N GLN A 120 -45.37 -7.72 9.76
CA GLN A 120 -45.25 -7.61 8.31
C GLN A 120 -44.73 -6.22 7.93
N ILE A 121 -43.84 -6.14 6.94
CA ILE A 121 -43.34 -4.86 6.41
C ILE A 121 -44.17 -4.50 5.18
N ALA A 122 -44.91 -3.40 5.25
CA ALA A 122 -45.68 -2.91 4.11
C ALA A 122 -44.77 -2.45 2.97
N ILE A 123 -45.10 -2.84 1.75
CA ILE A 123 -44.36 -2.42 0.55
C ILE A 123 -45.02 -1.19 -0.06
N PRO A 124 -44.26 -0.11 -0.34
CA PRO A 124 -44.79 1.04 -1.05
C PRO A 124 -45.39 0.63 -2.40
N ALA A 125 -46.55 1.21 -2.74
CA ALA A 125 -47.22 0.93 -4.01
C ALA A 125 -46.29 1.26 -5.19
N GLY A 126 -46.10 0.30 -6.09
CA GLY A 126 -45.25 0.45 -7.27
C GLY A 126 -43.76 0.22 -7.01
N ASP A 127 -43.40 -0.38 -5.86
CA ASP A 127 -42.05 -0.87 -5.63
C ASP A 127 -41.62 -1.82 -6.75
N GLN A 128 -40.52 -1.50 -7.43
CA GLN A 128 -40.08 -2.20 -8.63
C GLN A 128 -39.82 -3.70 -8.42
N TRP A 129 -39.52 -4.12 -7.20
CA TRP A 129 -39.13 -5.49 -6.89
C TRP A 129 -40.28 -6.28 -6.28
N PHE A 130 -40.93 -5.71 -5.26
CA PHE A 130 -41.91 -6.43 -4.44
C PHE A 130 -43.38 -6.11 -4.78
N ASP A 131 -43.65 -4.98 -5.46
CA ASP A 131 -45.00 -4.62 -5.94
C ASP A 131 -44.97 -3.98 -7.35
N PRO A 132 -44.37 -4.64 -8.37
CA PRO A 132 -44.18 -4.04 -9.70
C PRO A 132 -45.51 -3.74 -10.41
N ASN A 133 -46.59 -4.38 -10.00
CA ASN A 133 -47.94 -4.16 -10.54
C ASN A 133 -48.73 -3.06 -9.80
N ASN A 134 -48.09 -2.35 -8.87
CA ASN A 134 -48.65 -1.21 -8.15
C ASN A 134 -49.98 -1.57 -7.44
N THR A 135 -50.02 -2.72 -6.78
CA THR A 135 -51.22 -3.21 -6.07
C THR A 135 -51.45 -2.47 -4.75
N GLY A 136 -50.37 -1.99 -4.11
CA GLY A 136 -50.39 -1.41 -2.77
C GLY A 136 -50.73 -2.41 -1.66
N GLN A 137 -50.69 -3.72 -1.94
CA GLN A 137 -51.06 -4.78 -1.00
C GLN A 137 -49.92 -5.74 -0.65
N ALA A 138 -48.75 -5.60 -1.30
CA ALA A 138 -47.61 -6.46 -1.05
C ALA A 138 -46.99 -6.21 0.33
N MET A 139 -46.52 -7.28 0.97
CA MET A 139 -45.88 -7.26 2.29
C MET A 139 -44.65 -8.17 2.27
N ILE A 140 -43.58 -7.80 2.97
CA ILE A 140 -42.49 -8.73 3.32
C ILE A 140 -42.85 -9.43 4.64
N PRO A 141 -42.88 -10.77 4.67
CA PRO A 141 -43.22 -11.52 5.87
C PRO A 141 -42.07 -11.57 6.86
N MET A 142 -42.39 -11.35 8.14
CA MET A 142 -41.45 -11.50 9.25
C MET A 142 -42.21 -11.91 10.51
N SER A 143 -41.54 -12.73 11.34
CA SER A 143 -41.97 -13.06 12.70
C SER A 143 -41.27 -12.15 13.71
N ARG A 144 -41.95 -11.83 14.81
CA ARG A 144 -41.33 -11.11 15.93
C ARG A 144 -40.33 -12.01 16.65
N ALA A 145 -39.34 -11.43 17.30
CA ALA A 145 -38.36 -12.18 18.09
C ALA A 145 -39.03 -12.88 19.29
N ASP A 146 -38.57 -14.09 19.60
CA ASP A 146 -38.96 -14.84 20.81
C ASP A 146 -38.45 -14.08 22.05
N TYR A 147 -39.25 -14.06 23.12
CA TYR A 147 -39.04 -13.17 24.26
C TYR A 147 -39.29 -13.88 25.59
N ASP A 148 -38.91 -13.26 26.71
CA ASP A 148 -39.28 -13.77 28.03
C ASP A 148 -40.78 -13.54 28.27
N HIS A 149 -41.57 -14.61 28.20
CA HIS A 149 -43.03 -14.57 28.36
C HIS A 149 -43.50 -14.09 29.75
N SER A 150 -42.59 -13.95 30.73
CA SER A 150 -42.89 -13.28 32.02
C SER A 150 -42.86 -11.74 31.93
N THR A 151 -42.43 -11.19 30.79
CA THR A 151 -42.28 -9.76 30.51
C THR A 151 -43.21 -9.30 29.38
N GLY A 152 -43.30 -7.99 29.14
CA GLY A 152 -44.13 -7.45 28.06
C GLY A 152 -45.62 -7.37 28.39
N HIS A 153 -45.97 -7.23 29.66
CA HIS A 153 -47.36 -7.17 30.14
C HIS A 153 -47.73 -5.84 30.84
N ALA A 154 -46.76 -4.98 31.16
CA ALA A 154 -46.97 -3.69 31.82
C ALA A 154 -45.80 -2.73 31.57
N VAL A 155 -46.03 -1.41 31.70
CA VAL A 155 -45.00 -0.37 31.45
C VAL A 155 -43.78 -0.52 32.36
N GLY A 156 -43.96 -1.00 33.59
CA GLY A 156 -42.85 -1.28 34.52
C GLY A 156 -42.12 -2.61 34.26
N ASN A 157 -42.60 -3.42 33.32
CA ASN A 157 -42.02 -4.70 32.91
C ASN A 157 -42.17 -4.89 31.40
N PRO A 158 -41.51 -4.04 30.59
CA PRO A 158 -41.59 -4.12 29.13
C PRO A 158 -41.01 -5.44 28.62
N ARG A 159 -41.28 -5.78 27.36
CA ARG A 159 -40.80 -7.01 26.72
C ARG A 159 -39.27 -7.07 26.76
N LYS A 160 -38.74 -8.22 27.16
CA LYS A 160 -37.30 -8.49 27.26
C LYS A 160 -36.93 -9.75 26.51
N PHE A 161 -35.67 -9.82 26.10
CA PHE A 161 -35.12 -10.93 25.34
C PHE A 161 -34.05 -11.65 26.16
N TYR A 162 -33.84 -12.91 25.83
CA TYR A 162 -32.76 -13.72 26.37
C TYR A 162 -31.87 -14.23 25.23
N ASN A 163 -30.61 -14.48 25.53
CA ASN A 163 -29.69 -15.10 24.59
C ASN A 163 -29.88 -16.62 24.62
N LYS A 164 -30.10 -17.29 23.48
CA LYS A 164 -30.23 -18.76 23.44
C LYS A 164 -28.89 -19.49 23.43
N ILE A 165 -27.80 -18.77 23.19
CA ILE A 165 -26.44 -19.26 23.29
C ILE A 165 -25.69 -18.55 24.41
N THR A 166 -24.45 -18.97 24.68
CA THR A 166 -23.57 -18.27 25.62
C THR A 166 -23.26 -16.87 25.11
N ALA A 167 -22.97 -15.92 26.01
CA ALA A 167 -22.50 -14.59 25.61
C ALA A 167 -20.99 -14.55 25.39
N PHE A 168 -20.28 -15.60 25.80
CA PHE A 168 -18.83 -15.63 25.84
C PHE A 168 -18.27 -16.03 24.48
N ILE A 169 -17.08 -15.51 24.16
CA ILE A 169 -16.27 -16.01 23.05
C ILE A 169 -15.61 -17.30 23.55
N ASP A 170 -16.30 -18.42 23.44
CA ASP A 170 -15.87 -19.71 23.99
C ASP A 170 -15.94 -20.88 23.00
N GLY A 171 -16.15 -20.56 21.71
CA GLY A 171 -16.23 -21.54 20.64
C GLY A 171 -17.54 -22.33 20.67
N SER A 172 -18.60 -21.80 21.27
CA SER A 172 -19.96 -22.35 21.20
C SER A 172 -20.43 -22.58 19.75
N GLY A 173 -19.94 -21.81 18.77
CA GLY A 173 -20.15 -22.05 17.34
C GLY A 173 -19.53 -23.35 16.81
N VAL A 174 -18.54 -23.91 17.53
CA VAL A 174 -17.88 -25.19 17.23
C VAL A 174 -18.48 -26.32 18.08
N TYR A 175 -18.71 -26.07 19.36
CA TYR A 175 -19.04 -27.10 20.35
C TYR A 175 -20.52 -27.18 20.74
N GLY A 176 -21.32 -26.17 20.40
CA GLY A 176 -22.69 -26.00 20.86
C GLY A 176 -22.78 -25.28 22.22
N SER A 177 -23.98 -24.79 22.53
CA SER A 177 -24.33 -24.14 23.80
C SER A 177 -25.16 -25.03 24.73
N ASP A 178 -25.48 -26.25 24.31
CA ASP A 178 -26.22 -27.23 25.12
C ASP A 178 -25.54 -28.61 25.09
N PRO A 179 -25.67 -29.41 26.17
CA PRO A 179 -25.01 -30.71 26.25
C PRO A 179 -25.49 -31.74 25.21
N GLU A 180 -26.73 -31.67 24.72
CA GLU A 180 -27.25 -32.63 23.74
C GLU A 180 -26.54 -32.45 22.40
N ARG A 181 -26.46 -31.21 21.90
CA ARG A 181 -25.70 -30.87 20.70
C ARG A 181 -24.22 -31.20 20.86
N ALA A 182 -23.60 -30.77 21.97
CA ALA A 182 -22.19 -31.01 22.21
C ALA A 182 -21.84 -32.51 22.21
N ASN A 183 -22.69 -33.34 22.81
CA ASN A 183 -22.53 -34.78 22.80
C ASN A 183 -22.76 -35.37 21.41
N TRP A 184 -23.76 -34.89 20.67
CA TRP A 184 -24.02 -35.39 19.32
C TRP A 184 -22.86 -35.10 18.36
N LEU A 185 -22.17 -33.97 18.51
CA LEU A 185 -21.03 -33.59 17.67
C LEU A 185 -19.75 -34.39 17.96
N ARG A 186 -19.69 -35.16 19.05
CA ARG A 186 -18.49 -35.91 19.47
C ARG A 186 -18.47 -37.33 18.93
N THR A 187 -17.27 -37.85 18.67
CA THR A 187 -17.05 -39.28 18.41
C THR A 187 -16.99 -40.10 19.71
N PHE A 188 -16.64 -39.44 20.82
CA PHE A 188 -16.23 -40.08 22.08
C PHE A 188 -15.03 -41.04 21.91
N GLU A 189 -14.23 -40.78 20.89
CA GLU A 189 -12.99 -41.50 20.61
C GLU A 189 -11.85 -40.50 20.34
N GLY A 190 -10.76 -40.62 21.12
CA GLY A 190 -9.57 -39.77 20.97
C GLY A 190 -9.80 -38.29 21.28
N GLY A 191 -10.90 -37.94 21.94
CA GLY A 191 -11.32 -36.58 22.23
C GLY A 191 -11.91 -35.84 21.02
N LYS A 192 -12.23 -36.52 19.91
CA LYS A 192 -12.51 -35.87 18.62
C LYS A 192 -13.98 -35.49 18.40
N LEU A 193 -14.16 -34.52 17.51
CA LEU A 193 -15.43 -34.17 16.89
C LEU A 193 -15.66 -34.97 15.60
N LYS A 194 -16.93 -35.25 15.30
CA LYS A 194 -17.37 -35.91 14.07
C LYS A 194 -17.06 -35.05 12.86
N THR A 195 -16.75 -35.69 11.74
CA THR A 195 -16.52 -35.09 10.43
C THR A 195 -17.07 -36.02 9.36
N SER A 196 -17.44 -35.50 8.19
CA SER A 196 -17.79 -36.30 7.01
C SER A 196 -16.58 -36.49 6.08
N ALA A 197 -16.79 -37.18 4.95
CA ALA A 197 -15.84 -37.25 3.85
C ALA A 197 -15.27 -35.87 3.49
N GLY A 198 -13.96 -35.82 3.20
CA GLY A 198 -13.23 -34.57 2.97
C GLY A 198 -12.87 -33.79 4.24
N ASN A 199 -13.04 -34.39 5.42
CA ASN A 199 -12.82 -33.73 6.71
C ASN A 199 -13.68 -32.46 6.85
N LEU A 200 -14.91 -32.53 6.33
CA LEU A 200 -15.93 -31.49 6.43
C LEU A 200 -16.76 -31.68 7.71
N LEU A 201 -17.63 -30.71 8.02
CA LEU A 201 -18.62 -30.87 9.08
C LEU A 201 -19.48 -32.13 8.87
N PRO A 202 -19.99 -32.78 9.93
CA PRO A 202 -20.87 -33.94 9.78
C PRO A 202 -22.22 -33.52 9.20
N PHE A 203 -22.82 -34.37 8.35
CA PHE A 203 -24.22 -34.21 7.96
C PHE A 203 -25.17 -34.61 9.08
N ASN A 204 -26.43 -34.17 9.02
CA ASN A 204 -27.52 -34.57 9.92
C ASN A 204 -27.98 -36.04 9.74
N THR A 205 -27.07 -36.95 9.40
CA THR A 205 -27.31 -38.35 9.07
C THR A 205 -26.75 -39.29 10.15
N ALA A 206 -27.19 -40.54 10.13
CA ALA A 206 -26.91 -41.53 11.18
C ALA A 206 -25.42 -41.74 11.49
N ASP A 207 -24.55 -41.59 10.50
CA ASP A 207 -23.09 -41.70 10.62
C ASP A 207 -22.36 -40.38 10.31
N GLY A 208 -23.09 -39.30 10.04
CA GLY A 208 -22.53 -38.01 9.62
C GLY A 208 -22.13 -37.93 8.15
N GLU A 209 -22.35 -38.97 7.34
CA GLU A 209 -22.03 -38.96 5.91
C GLU A 209 -23.25 -38.62 5.05
N LEU A 210 -23.03 -37.92 3.93
CA LEU A 210 -24.09 -37.44 3.05
C LEU A 210 -25.01 -38.56 2.55
N GLU A 211 -24.47 -39.73 2.24
CA GLU A 211 -25.24 -40.84 1.63
C GLU A 211 -26.16 -41.58 2.61
N SER A 212 -25.95 -41.40 3.91
CA SER A 212 -26.71 -42.10 4.95
C SER A 212 -28.10 -41.52 5.19
N ALA A 213 -28.95 -42.26 5.92
CA ALA A 213 -30.28 -41.81 6.30
C ALA A 213 -30.19 -40.67 7.33
N VAL A 214 -31.12 -39.72 7.28
CA VAL A 214 -31.23 -38.63 8.27
C VAL A 214 -31.38 -39.23 9.66
N ASP A 215 -30.57 -38.74 10.61
CA ASP A 215 -30.66 -39.12 12.02
C ASP A 215 -31.83 -38.35 12.67
N PRO A 216 -32.88 -39.02 13.16
CA PRO A 216 -33.98 -38.35 13.85
C PRO A 216 -33.56 -37.68 15.17
N LEU A 217 -32.36 -37.97 15.68
CA LEU A 217 -31.77 -37.35 16.87
C LEU A 217 -30.75 -36.25 16.53
N SER A 218 -30.55 -35.94 15.25
CA SER A 218 -29.65 -34.86 14.85
C SER A 218 -30.12 -33.50 15.38
N PRO A 219 -29.21 -32.63 15.84
CA PRO A 219 -29.55 -31.27 16.23
C PRO A 219 -30.21 -30.48 15.08
N GLU A 220 -31.22 -29.69 15.42
CA GLU A 220 -31.88 -28.80 14.45
C GLU A 220 -30.91 -27.72 13.93
N MET A 221 -31.04 -27.36 12.65
CA MET A 221 -30.31 -26.26 12.01
C MET A 221 -31.32 -25.25 11.46
N ASP A 222 -30.98 -23.96 11.47
CA ASP A 222 -31.86 -22.88 11.00
C ASP A 222 -31.84 -22.82 9.46
N MET A 223 -32.61 -23.71 8.85
CA MET A 223 -32.69 -23.88 7.39
C MET A 223 -34.04 -23.37 6.86
N PRO A 224 -34.09 -22.21 6.18
CA PRO A 224 -35.34 -21.64 5.69
C PRO A 224 -35.83 -22.28 4.37
N ILE A 225 -35.07 -23.24 3.80
CA ILE A 225 -35.36 -23.88 2.50
C ILE A 225 -35.88 -25.32 2.73
N PRO A 226 -37.21 -25.57 2.65
CA PRO A 226 -37.79 -26.87 2.99
C PRO A 226 -37.38 -28.03 2.07
N GLN A 227 -36.86 -27.75 0.88
CA GLN A 227 -36.49 -28.75 -0.11
C GLN A 227 -35.14 -29.42 0.19
N VAL A 228 -34.27 -28.77 0.94
CA VAL A 228 -32.99 -29.34 1.40
C VAL A 228 -33.29 -30.14 2.66
N THR A 229 -32.99 -31.44 2.67
CA THR A 229 -33.26 -32.35 3.81
C THR A 229 -32.01 -32.88 4.48
N LYS A 230 -30.84 -32.67 3.85
CA LYS A 230 -29.53 -33.02 4.37
C LYS A 230 -28.63 -31.79 4.36
N TRP A 231 -27.98 -31.52 5.47
CA TRP A 231 -27.15 -30.32 5.68
C TRP A 231 -26.05 -30.61 6.70
N PHE A 232 -25.04 -29.74 6.75
CA PHE A 232 -23.98 -29.81 7.74
C PHE A 232 -24.51 -29.47 9.14
N VAL A 233 -23.95 -30.07 10.17
CA VAL A 233 -24.28 -29.81 11.58
C VAL A 233 -23.04 -29.30 12.29
N ALA A 234 -23.19 -28.20 13.03
CA ALA A 234 -22.11 -27.56 13.79
C ALA A 234 -22.61 -27.15 15.19
N GLY A 235 -21.75 -26.49 15.96
CA GLY A 235 -22.11 -25.93 17.26
C GLY A 235 -23.23 -24.89 17.17
N ASP A 236 -23.16 -23.97 16.20
CA ASP A 236 -24.24 -23.00 15.96
C ASP A 236 -25.23 -23.49 14.89
N VAL A 237 -26.50 -23.12 15.02
CA VAL A 237 -27.61 -23.54 14.14
C VAL A 237 -27.56 -22.88 12.75
N ARG A 238 -26.82 -21.79 12.59
CA ARG A 238 -26.74 -20.97 11.36
C ARG A 238 -25.48 -21.28 10.53
N ALA A 239 -24.73 -22.33 10.85
CA ALA A 239 -23.46 -22.65 10.17
C ALA A 239 -23.57 -22.90 8.65
N ASN A 240 -24.77 -23.16 8.12
CA ASN A 240 -25.02 -23.37 6.69
C ASN A 240 -25.46 -22.08 5.96
N GLU A 241 -25.45 -20.92 6.63
CA GLU A 241 -25.98 -19.68 6.04
C GLU A 241 -25.25 -19.30 4.76
N ASN A 242 -23.91 -19.37 4.72
CA ASN A 242 -23.13 -19.23 3.49
C ASN A 242 -21.86 -20.12 3.51
N PRO A 243 -21.26 -20.44 2.35
CA PRO A 243 -20.13 -21.36 2.25
C PRO A 243 -18.87 -20.90 3.01
N LEU A 244 -18.57 -19.60 3.04
CA LEU A 244 -17.41 -19.08 3.74
C LEU A 244 -17.56 -19.22 5.27
N LEU A 245 -18.76 -19.01 5.80
CA LEU A 245 -19.07 -19.28 7.20
C LEU A 245 -18.96 -20.79 7.51
N THR A 246 -19.51 -21.66 6.66
CA THR A 246 -19.36 -23.12 6.79
C THR A 246 -17.88 -23.54 6.79
N ALA A 247 -17.05 -22.88 5.96
CA ALA A 247 -15.60 -23.10 5.93
C ALA A 247 -14.94 -22.75 7.27
N LEU A 248 -15.28 -21.60 7.88
CA LEU A 248 -14.75 -21.23 9.20
C LEU A 248 -15.16 -22.23 10.29
N HIS A 249 -16.44 -22.63 10.36
CA HIS A 249 -16.86 -23.69 11.30
C HIS A 249 -16.07 -25.00 11.08
N THR A 250 -15.85 -25.40 9.83
CA THR A 250 -15.08 -26.59 9.48
C THR A 250 -13.63 -26.48 9.95
N ILE A 251 -12.97 -25.34 9.72
CA ILE A 251 -11.56 -25.12 10.10
C ILE A 251 -11.35 -25.29 11.60
N PHE A 252 -12.26 -24.80 12.44
CA PHE A 252 -12.11 -24.97 13.89
C PHE A 252 -12.43 -26.38 14.40
N VAL A 253 -13.26 -27.14 13.69
CA VAL A 253 -13.41 -28.59 13.94
C VAL A 253 -12.13 -29.34 13.57
N ARG A 254 -11.51 -29.01 12.43
CA ARG A 254 -10.21 -29.58 12.03
C ARG A 254 -9.12 -29.25 13.04
N GLU A 255 -9.06 -28.00 13.49
CA GLU A 255 -8.09 -27.54 14.48
C GLU A 255 -8.26 -28.24 15.82
N HIS A 256 -9.49 -28.44 16.28
CA HIS A 256 -9.77 -29.24 17.47
C HIS A 256 -9.24 -30.67 17.34
N ASN A 257 -9.57 -31.34 16.23
CA ASN A 257 -9.16 -32.73 16.00
C ASN A 257 -7.63 -32.88 15.88
N ARG A 258 -6.96 -31.92 15.26
CA ARG A 258 -5.50 -31.83 15.19
C ARG A 258 -4.87 -31.71 16.58
N LEU A 259 -5.40 -30.81 17.41
CA LEU A 259 -4.95 -30.65 18.80
C LEU A 259 -5.21 -31.90 19.64
N CYS A 260 -6.32 -32.60 19.44
CA CYS A 260 -6.61 -33.86 20.11
C CYS A 260 -5.53 -34.91 19.84
N ASP A 261 -5.06 -35.03 18.58
CA ASP A 261 -3.98 -35.93 18.22
C ASP A 261 -2.65 -35.56 18.92
N GLU A 262 -2.29 -34.27 18.95
CA GLU A 262 -1.09 -33.78 19.62
C GLU A 262 -1.15 -33.99 21.14
N ILE A 263 -2.29 -33.72 21.76
CA ILE A 263 -2.51 -33.89 23.19
C ILE A 263 -2.46 -35.37 23.56
N ALA A 264 -3.10 -36.25 22.77
CA ALA A 264 -3.08 -37.69 22.99
C ALA A 264 -1.66 -38.25 22.87
N ALA A 265 -0.89 -37.79 21.87
CA ALA A 265 0.51 -38.18 21.70
C ALA A 265 1.40 -37.72 22.86
N ALA A 266 1.21 -36.49 23.34
CA ALA A 266 1.94 -35.95 24.49
C ALA A 266 1.49 -36.57 25.83
N ASN A 267 0.28 -37.11 25.91
CA ASN A 267 -0.32 -37.65 27.13
C ASN A 267 -0.96 -39.04 26.92
N PRO A 268 -0.18 -40.11 26.69
CA PRO A 268 -0.72 -41.43 26.33
C PRO A 268 -1.65 -42.11 27.35
N GLY A 269 -1.74 -41.58 28.57
CA GLY A 269 -2.61 -42.08 29.64
C GLY A 269 -3.88 -41.25 29.88
N TRP A 270 -4.14 -40.23 29.07
CA TRP A 270 -5.37 -39.44 29.16
C TRP A 270 -6.53 -40.17 28.48
N ASP A 271 -7.73 -40.02 29.04
CA ASP A 271 -8.97 -40.53 28.45
C ASP A 271 -9.55 -39.52 27.43
N ASP A 272 -10.57 -39.95 26.69
CA ASP A 272 -11.28 -39.14 25.68
C ASP A 272 -11.69 -37.76 26.23
N GLU A 273 -12.30 -37.74 27.42
CA GLU A 273 -12.84 -36.53 28.01
C GLU A 273 -11.76 -35.51 28.37
N LYS A 274 -10.62 -35.95 28.93
CA LYS A 274 -9.50 -35.05 29.23
C LYS A 274 -8.90 -34.44 27.97
N ILE A 275 -8.75 -35.24 26.91
CA ILE A 275 -8.23 -34.78 25.62
C ILE A 275 -9.20 -33.76 25.01
N TYR A 276 -10.49 -34.08 24.94
CA TYR A 276 -11.55 -33.21 24.43
C TYR A 276 -11.58 -31.86 25.15
N GLN A 277 -11.62 -31.86 26.49
CA GLN A 277 -11.69 -30.61 27.27
C GLN A 277 -10.43 -29.77 27.12
N ARG A 278 -9.26 -30.40 27.00
CA ARG A 278 -8.00 -29.67 26.79
C ARG A 278 -7.96 -29.02 25.40
N ALA A 279 -8.32 -29.76 24.34
CA ALA A 279 -8.40 -29.22 22.99
C ALA A 279 -9.45 -28.10 22.89
N ARG A 280 -10.65 -28.31 23.44
CA ARG A 280 -11.72 -27.31 23.51
C ARG A 280 -11.26 -26.02 24.18
N LYS A 281 -10.55 -26.11 25.30
CA LYS A 281 -10.00 -24.95 26.03
C LYS A 281 -8.99 -24.18 25.16
N ILE A 282 -8.09 -24.88 24.47
CA ILE A 282 -7.08 -24.25 23.61
C ILE A 282 -7.75 -23.56 22.41
N VAL A 283 -8.70 -24.23 21.75
CA VAL A 283 -9.43 -23.65 20.62
C VAL A 283 -10.21 -22.40 21.02
N GLY A 284 -10.95 -22.43 22.14
CA GLY A 284 -11.65 -21.25 22.64
C GLY A 284 -10.68 -20.10 22.93
N ALA A 285 -9.50 -20.39 23.48
CA ALA A 285 -8.47 -19.40 23.72
C ALA A 285 -7.85 -18.84 22.42
N ILE A 286 -7.67 -19.66 21.39
CA ILE A 286 -7.22 -19.21 20.05
C ILE A 286 -8.26 -18.26 19.44
N ILE A 287 -9.56 -18.60 19.49
CA ILE A 287 -10.63 -17.74 18.97
C ILE A 287 -10.64 -16.39 19.69
N GLN A 288 -10.54 -16.40 21.03
CA GLN A 288 -10.41 -15.17 21.82
C GLN A 288 -9.20 -14.34 21.39
N SER A 289 -8.02 -14.96 21.28
CA SER A 289 -6.79 -14.30 20.85
C SER A 289 -6.97 -13.63 19.48
N ILE A 290 -7.49 -14.35 18.48
CA ILE A 290 -7.75 -13.81 17.15
C ILE A 290 -8.70 -12.61 17.21
N VAL A 291 -9.77 -12.66 18.02
CA VAL A 291 -10.69 -11.53 18.18
C VAL A 291 -10.00 -10.29 18.73
N TYR A 292 -9.25 -10.42 19.82
CA TYR A 292 -8.73 -9.27 20.57
C TYR A 292 -7.37 -8.76 20.07
N GLU A 293 -6.52 -9.64 19.55
CA GLU A 293 -5.17 -9.30 19.11
C GLU A 293 -5.07 -9.07 17.60
N GLU A 294 -6.03 -9.58 16.81
CA GLU A 294 -5.99 -9.51 15.35
C GLU A 294 -7.20 -8.77 14.76
N TRP A 295 -8.42 -9.28 14.94
CA TRP A 295 -9.60 -8.78 14.23
C TRP A 295 -10.07 -7.38 14.71
N LEU A 296 -10.29 -7.17 16.01
CA LEU A 296 -10.74 -5.86 16.52
C LEU A 296 -9.79 -4.69 16.14
N PRO A 297 -8.46 -4.83 16.26
CA PRO A 297 -7.52 -3.81 15.80
C PRO A 297 -7.68 -3.44 14.32
N GLN A 298 -7.97 -4.40 13.44
CA GLN A 298 -8.13 -4.16 12.00
C GLN A 298 -9.35 -3.27 11.69
N LEU A 299 -10.38 -3.32 12.53
CA LEU A 299 -11.56 -2.44 12.44
C LEU A 299 -11.30 -1.03 13.03
N GLY A 300 -10.12 -0.82 13.60
CA GLY A 300 -9.77 0.39 14.37
C GLY A 300 -10.32 0.39 15.81
N VAL A 301 -10.78 -0.75 16.34
CA VAL A 301 -11.28 -0.85 17.71
C VAL A 301 -10.12 -1.04 18.67
N SER A 302 -9.83 0.00 19.45
CA SER A 302 -8.82 -0.06 20.52
C SER A 302 -9.50 -0.25 21.87
N LEU A 303 -9.16 -1.36 22.56
CA LEU A 303 -9.60 -1.62 23.92
C LEU A 303 -8.53 -1.19 24.92
N PRO A 304 -8.90 -0.85 26.18
CA PRO A 304 -7.93 -0.64 27.25
C PRO A 304 -7.01 -1.86 27.45
N ASN A 305 -5.84 -1.67 28.05
CA ASN A 305 -4.99 -2.79 28.46
C ASN A 305 -5.77 -3.74 29.40
N TYR A 306 -5.57 -5.04 29.25
CA TYR A 306 -6.26 -6.03 30.06
C TYR A 306 -5.80 -5.94 31.52
N GLY A 307 -6.71 -5.57 32.42
CA GLY A 307 -6.44 -5.41 33.85
C GLY A 307 -6.67 -6.67 34.70
N GLY A 308 -7.03 -7.80 34.07
CA GLY A 308 -7.50 -9.01 34.74
C GLY A 308 -9.03 -9.13 34.75
N TYR A 309 -9.50 -10.27 35.27
CA TYR A 309 -10.93 -10.56 35.39
C TYR A 309 -11.61 -9.60 36.39
N ASP A 310 -12.65 -8.91 35.94
CA ASP A 310 -13.48 -8.01 36.73
C ASP A 310 -14.84 -8.67 37.01
N ILE A 311 -15.02 -9.09 38.26
CA ILE A 311 -16.26 -9.70 38.75
C ILE A 311 -17.46 -8.75 38.78
N SER A 312 -17.25 -7.44 38.58
CA SER A 312 -18.34 -6.46 38.52
C SER A 312 -18.79 -6.18 37.09
N ALA A 313 -18.01 -6.59 36.09
CA ALA A 313 -18.34 -6.40 34.69
C ALA A 313 -19.42 -7.40 34.25
N ASN A 314 -20.50 -6.89 33.65
CA ASN A 314 -21.60 -7.72 33.16
C ASN A 314 -21.37 -8.09 31.69
N PRO A 315 -21.06 -9.36 31.36
CA PRO A 315 -20.77 -9.80 30.01
C PRO A 315 -22.04 -10.00 29.16
N ASN A 316 -23.24 -9.90 29.74
CA ASN A 316 -24.47 -10.04 28.97
C ASN A 316 -24.51 -9.07 27.79
N ILE A 317 -24.97 -9.58 26.66
CA ILE A 317 -25.07 -8.84 25.40
C ILE A 317 -26.03 -7.66 25.53
N ILE A 318 -25.58 -6.50 25.05
CA ILE A 318 -26.38 -5.28 24.95
C ILE A 318 -27.29 -5.37 23.72
N ASN A 319 -28.57 -5.03 23.89
CA ASN A 319 -29.57 -5.10 22.84
C ASN A 319 -29.24 -4.17 21.67
N GLU A 320 -28.84 -2.93 21.96
CA GLU A 320 -28.38 -1.95 20.96
C GLU A 320 -27.15 -2.46 20.18
N PHE A 321 -26.25 -3.20 20.85
CA PHE A 321 -25.12 -3.84 20.19
C PHE A 321 -25.59 -4.94 19.23
N ALA A 322 -26.32 -5.96 19.71
CA ALA A 322 -26.71 -7.11 18.91
C ALA A 322 -27.72 -6.79 17.80
N SER A 323 -28.56 -5.78 18.01
CA SER A 323 -29.70 -5.50 17.14
C SER A 323 -29.44 -4.32 16.19
N ALA A 324 -28.37 -3.54 16.41
CA ALA A 324 -27.95 -2.48 15.50
C ALA A 324 -26.44 -2.50 15.25
N ALA A 325 -25.58 -2.29 16.27
CA ALA A 325 -24.14 -2.10 16.04
C ALA A 325 -23.50 -3.27 15.30
N TYR A 326 -23.69 -4.50 15.79
CA TYR A 326 -23.09 -5.71 15.25
C TYR A 326 -23.77 -6.21 13.96
N ARG A 327 -24.79 -5.49 13.47
CA ARG A 327 -25.35 -5.68 12.13
C ARG A 327 -24.61 -4.88 11.06
N PHE A 328 -23.55 -4.14 11.41
CA PHE A 328 -22.71 -3.41 10.45
C PHE A 328 -22.18 -4.33 9.35
N GLY A 329 -21.89 -5.60 9.68
CA GLY A 329 -21.36 -6.59 8.75
C GLY A 329 -22.26 -6.79 7.53
N HIS A 330 -23.57 -6.55 7.60
CA HIS A 330 -24.44 -6.63 6.43
C HIS A 330 -24.18 -5.55 5.37
N SER A 331 -23.50 -4.46 5.73
CA SER A 331 -23.04 -3.44 4.79
C SER A 331 -21.73 -3.80 4.11
N THR A 332 -20.95 -4.71 4.69
CA THR A 332 -19.58 -5.01 4.23
C THR A 332 -19.50 -6.23 3.30
N VAL A 333 -20.62 -6.91 3.06
CA VAL A 333 -20.66 -8.18 2.31
C VAL A 333 -20.60 -7.95 0.79
N ASN A 334 -19.80 -8.77 0.10
CA ASN A 334 -19.70 -8.78 -1.36
C ASN A 334 -20.91 -9.45 -2.02
N ALA A 335 -21.32 -8.94 -3.19
CA ALA A 335 -22.37 -9.57 -4.00
C ALA A 335 -21.94 -10.91 -4.63
N ASN A 336 -20.64 -11.19 -4.72
CA ASN A 336 -20.08 -12.42 -5.26
C ASN A 336 -19.02 -12.99 -4.31
N LEU A 337 -18.98 -14.31 -4.17
CA LEU A 337 -17.93 -15.04 -3.46
C LEU A 337 -16.94 -15.62 -4.47
N ALA A 338 -15.68 -15.22 -4.34
CA ALA A 338 -14.58 -15.72 -5.16
C ALA A 338 -14.26 -17.19 -4.81
N ARG A 339 -13.95 -17.99 -5.83
CA ARG A 339 -13.52 -19.39 -5.68
C ARG A 339 -12.22 -19.58 -6.46
N LEU A 340 -11.13 -19.84 -5.75
CA LEU A 340 -9.77 -19.94 -6.31
C LEU A 340 -9.15 -21.29 -5.96
N ASP A 341 -8.17 -21.76 -6.72
CA ASP A 341 -7.43 -22.97 -6.40
C ASP A 341 -6.32 -22.71 -5.35
N ALA A 342 -5.53 -23.74 -5.04
CA ALA A 342 -4.46 -23.64 -4.06
C ALA A 342 -3.29 -22.71 -4.45
N ASN A 343 -3.18 -22.35 -5.74
CA ASN A 343 -2.20 -21.40 -6.26
C ASN A 343 -2.75 -19.97 -6.33
N GLY A 344 -4.06 -19.80 -6.08
CA GLY A 344 -4.77 -18.53 -6.22
C GLY A 344 -5.44 -18.34 -7.58
N ASP A 345 -5.40 -19.33 -8.47
CA ASP A 345 -5.95 -19.20 -9.82
C ASP A 345 -7.48 -19.44 -9.85
N PRO A 346 -8.24 -18.80 -10.75
CA PRO A 346 -9.66 -19.09 -10.92
C PRO A 346 -9.93 -20.55 -11.28
N ILE A 347 -10.89 -21.17 -10.59
CA ILE A 347 -11.33 -22.54 -10.88
C ILE A 347 -12.35 -22.59 -12.04
N SER A 348 -12.51 -23.75 -12.67
CA SER A 348 -13.44 -23.97 -13.79
C SER A 348 -14.90 -23.68 -13.48
N GLU A 349 -15.30 -23.84 -12.23
CA GLU A 349 -16.63 -23.59 -11.70
C GLU A 349 -16.94 -22.09 -11.61
N GLY A 350 -15.91 -21.21 -11.65
CA GLY A 350 -16.04 -19.76 -11.58
C GLY A 350 -16.42 -19.25 -10.19
N ASN A 351 -16.79 -17.97 -10.06
CA ASN A 351 -17.29 -17.39 -8.80
C ASN A 351 -18.79 -17.71 -8.61
N ILE A 352 -19.31 -17.56 -7.39
CA ILE A 352 -20.74 -17.76 -7.07
C ILE A 352 -21.37 -16.45 -6.56
N ALA A 353 -22.55 -16.10 -7.07
CA ALA A 353 -23.32 -14.96 -6.57
C ALA A 353 -23.82 -15.26 -5.15
N LEU A 354 -23.83 -14.26 -4.27
CA LEU A 354 -24.20 -14.44 -2.88
C LEU A 354 -25.64 -14.97 -2.74
N ARG A 355 -26.57 -14.49 -3.56
CA ARG A 355 -27.96 -14.97 -3.61
C ARG A 355 -28.09 -16.48 -3.85
N ASP A 356 -27.15 -17.09 -4.57
CA ASP A 356 -27.15 -18.51 -4.94
C ASP A 356 -26.36 -19.36 -3.92
N ALA A 357 -25.59 -18.71 -3.05
CA ALA A 357 -24.78 -19.34 -2.02
C ALA A 357 -25.54 -19.60 -0.70
N PHE A 358 -26.61 -18.84 -0.42
CA PHE A 358 -27.35 -18.95 0.83
C PHE A 358 -27.97 -20.34 1.05
N PHE A 359 -27.71 -20.93 2.22
CA PHE A 359 -28.28 -22.22 2.65
C PHE A 359 -28.12 -23.35 1.62
N ASN A 360 -27.00 -23.34 0.89
CA ASN A 360 -26.68 -24.29 -0.16
C ASN A 360 -25.44 -25.14 0.21
N PRO A 361 -25.58 -26.22 1.00
CA PRO A 361 -24.47 -27.13 1.31
C PRO A 361 -23.81 -27.74 0.06
N GLY A 362 -24.55 -27.81 -1.06
CA GLY A 362 -24.03 -28.29 -2.34
C GLY A 362 -22.91 -27.42 -2.91
N ALA A 363 -22.88 -26.12 -2.60
CA ALA A 363 -21.86 -25.19 -3.09
C ALA A 363 -20.44 -25.51 -2.56
N ILE A 364 -20.33 -26.15 -1.38
CA ILE A 364 -19.06 -26.67 -0.86
C ILE A 364 -18.64 -27.95 -1.61
N LEU A 365 -19.61 -28.83 -1.87
CA LEU A 365 -19.35 -30.11 -2.54
C LEU A 365 -18.99 -29.92 -4.02
N GLU A 366 -19.59 -28.92 -4.68
CA GLU A 366 -19.33 -28.57 -6.08
C GLU A 366 -17.84 -28.33 -6.36
N VAL A 367 -17.12 -27.72 -5.41
CA VAL A 367 -15.70 -27.40 -5.54
C VAL A 367 -14.80 -28.33 -4.71
N SER A 368 -15.32 -29.50 -4.34
CA SER A 368 -14.59 -30.54 -3.61
C SER A 368 -14.08 -30.16 -2.21
N GLY A 369 -14.58 -29.08 -1.59
CA GLY A 369 -14.13 -28.67 -0.26
C GLY A 369 -14.35 -27.21 0.10
N ILE A 370 -13.67 -26.77 1.14
CA ILE A 370 -13.75 -25.41 1.71
C ILE A 370 -12.60 -24.52 1.22
N GLU A 371 -11.53 -25.15 0.74
CA GLU A 371 -10.24 -24.54 0.41
C GLU A 371 -10.43 -23.41 -0.61
N SER A 372 -11.29 -23.60 -1.63
CA SER A 372 -11.48 -22.59 -2.66
C SER A 372 -12.11 -21.29 -2.18
N TYR A 373 -13.00 -21.38 -1.19
CA TYR A 373 -13.59 -20.21 -0.54
C TYR A 373 -12.60 -19.54 0.42
N LEU A 374 -11.76 -20.33 1.09
CA LEU A 374 -10.73 -19.81 1.98
C LEU A 374 -9.66 -19.02 1.21
N VAL A 375 -9.22 -19.49 0.04
CA VAL A 375 -8.31 -18.73 -0.83
C VAL A 375 -9.04 -17.53 -1.43
N GLY A 376 -10.24 -17.72 -1.99
CA GLY A 376 -11.03 -16.63 -2.58
C GLY A 376 -11.31 -15.47 -1.61
N ALA A 377 -11.55 -15.77 -0.33
CA ALA A 377 -11.76 -14.74 0.68
C ALA A 377 -10.53 -13.85 0.93
N THR A 378 -9.33 -14.28 0.57
CA THR A 378 -8.10 -13.47 0.69
C THR A 378 -8.02 -12.37 -0.37
N THR A 379 -8.68 -12.50 -1.52
CA THR A 379 -8.56 -11.54 -2.65
C THR A 379 -9.74 -10.59 -2.74
N MET A 380 -10.85 -10.90 -2.05
CA MET A 380 -12.04 -10.06 -2.03
C MET A 380 -11.87 -8.93 -1.02
N LEU A 381 -11.84 -7.69 -1.52
CA LEU A 381 -12.04 -6.49 -0.69
C LEU A 381 -13.49 -6.46 -0.19
N GLN A 382 -13.69 -6.30 1.12
CA GLN A 382 -15.03 -6.12 1.67
C GLN A 382 -15.64 -4.78 1.21
N GLN A 383 -16.96 -4.68 1.23
CA GLN A 383 -17.64 -3.40 1.03
C GLN A 383 -17.48 -2.49 2.25
N ASN A 384 -17.67 -1.19 2.03
CA ASN A 384 -17.56 -0.17 3.06
C ASN A 384 -18.67 -0.28 4.13
N VAL A 385 -18.41 0.24 5.34
CA VAL A 385 -19.47 0.40 6.37
C VAL A 385 -20.22 1.70 6.08
N ASP A 386 -21.35 1.61 5.37
CA ASP A 386 -22.15 2.76 5.00
C ASP A 386 -23.64 2.41 4.85
N CYS A 387 -24.42 3.30 4.25
CA CYS A 387 -25.81 3.05 3.90
C CYS A 387 -25.94 2.48 2.48
N GLN A 388 -25.02 1.67 1.97
CA GLN A 388 -25.14 1.01 0.67
C GLN A 388 -25.12 -0.50 0.83
N ILE A 389 -26.30 -1.10 0.68
CA ILE A 389 -26.47 -2.55 0.83
C ILE A 389 -26.65 -3.18 -0.54
N VAL A 390 -25.80 -4.16 -0.85
CA VAL A 390 -25.84 -4.91 -2.11
C VAL A 390 -27.22 -5.52 -2.37
N ASP A 391 -27.64 -5.55 -3.62
CA ASP A 391 -28.98 -6.03 -3.99
C ASP A 391 -29.22 -7.50 -3.60
N ASP A 392 -28.17 -8.33 -3.55
CA ASP A 392 -28.22 -9.72 -3.08
C ASP A 392 -28.76 -9.83 -1.64
N LEU A 393 -28.57 -8.81 -0.81
CA LEU A 393 -29.12 -8.70 0.55
C LEU A 393 -30.36 -7.82 0.61
N ARG A 394 -30.41 -6.73 -0.17
CA ARG A 394 -31.49 -5.73 -0.10
C ARG A 394 -32.76 -6.12 -0.86
N ASN A 395 -32.65 -6.95 -1.89
CA ASN A 395 -33.77 -7.32 -2.75
C ASN A 395 -33.89 -8.84 -2.99
N PHE A 396 -32.80 -9.59 -2.87
CA PHE A 396 -32.76 -11.02 -3.18
C PHE A 396 -32.44 -11.91 -1.98
N LEU A 397 -32.63 -11.40 -0.75
CA LEU A 397 -32.33 -12.18 0.46
C LEU A 397 -33.15 -13.47 0.46
N PHE A 398 -32.46 -14.60 0.39
CA PHE A 398 -33.00 -15.97 0.32
C PHE A 398 -33.85 -16.29 -0.92
N GLY A 399 -33.67 -15.53 -2.01
CA GLY A 399 -34.25 -15.85 -3.31
C GLY A 399 -34.82 -14.65 -4.07
N PRO A 400 -35.44 -14.85 -5.25
CA PRO A 400 -35.97 -13.75 -6.03
C PRO A 400 -37.27 -13.15 -5.46
N PRO A 401 -37.51 -11.84 -5.63
CA PRO A 401 -38.75 -11.19 -5.24
C PRO A 401 -39.99 -11.92 -5.79
N GLY A 402 -41.01 -12.09 -4.94
CA GLY A 402 -42.23 -12.82 -5.29
C GLY A 402 -42.13 -14.35 -5.26
N ALA A 403 -40.93 -14.91 -5.05
CA ALA A 403 -40.68 -16.35 -4.92
C ALA A 403 -39.89 -16.71 -3.65
N GLY A 404 -39.91 -15.83 -2.63
CA GLY A 404 -39.23 -16.04 -1.35
C GLY A 404 -38.21 -14.95 -0.98
N GLY A 405 -37.84 -14.09 -1.93
CA GLY A 405 -36.91 -12.97 -1.69
C GLY A 405 -37.42 -11.94 -0.68
N MET A 406 -36.50 -11.40 0.11
CA MET A 406 -36.75 -10.39 1.15
C MET A 406 -35.76 -9.21 1.08
N ASP A 407 -36.00 -8.18 1.88
CA ASP A 407 -35.12 -7.01 2.05
C ASP A 407 -34.47 -7.03 3.43
N LEU A 408 -33.18 -7.38 3.50
CA LEU A 408 -32.44 -7.46 4.77
C LEU A 408 -32.38 -6.12 5.50
N ALA A 409 -32.26 -5.00 4.77
CA ALA A 409 -32.15 -3.68 5.38
C ALA A 409 -33.49 -3.28 6.02
N ALA A 410 -34.61 -3.48 5.32
CA ALA A 410 -35.93 -3.25 5.88
C ALA A 410 -36.22 -4.17 7.07
N MET A 411 -35.77 -5.43 7.01
CA MET A 411 -35.87 -6.38 8.12
C MET A 411 -35.02 -5.96 9.33
N ASN A 412 -33.80 -5.47 9.14
CA ASN A 412 -32.95 -4.99 10.24
C ASN A 412 -33.57 -3.78 10.95
N ILE A 413 -34.10 -2.81 10.20
CA ILE A 413 -34.83 -1.66 10.76
C ILE A 413 -36.03 -2.16 11.58
N THR A 414 -36.83 -3.05 10.99
CA THR A 414 -38.04 -3.57 11.64
C THR A 414 -37.72 -4.42 12.87
N ARG A 415 -36.65 -5.23 12.85
CA ARG A 415 -36.14 -5.99 14.00
C ARG A 415 -35.66 -5.07 15.13
N GLY A 416 -34.99 -3.96 14.80
CA GLY A 416 -34.63 -2.95 15.80
C GLY A 416 -35.86 -2.37 16.50
N ARG A 417 -36.91 -2.06 15.72
CA ARG A 417 -38.20 -1.60 16.26
C ARG A 417 -38.89 -2.66 17.12
N ASP A 418 -38.93 -3.91 16.67
CA ASP A 418 -39.48 -5.05 17.43
C ASP A 418 -38.76 -5.28 18.76
N LYS A 419 -37.44 -5.07 18.78
CA LYS A 419 -36.63 -5.18 19.98
C LYS A 419 -36.63 -3.93 20.86
N GLY A 420 -37.49 -2.95 20.56
CA GLY A 420 -37.67 -1.76 21.39
C GLY A 420 -36.45 -0.84 21.41
N LEU A 421 -35.64 -0.81 20.34
CA LEU A 421 -34.50 0.11 20.27
C LEU A 421 -34.96 1.57 20.21
N ALA A 422 -34.34 2.43 21.01
CA ALA A 422 -34.52 3.87 20.95
C ALA A 422 -33.99 4.45 19.62
N ASP A 423 -34.33 5.71 19.34
CA ASP A 423 -33.78 6.42 18.19
C ASP A 423 -32.26 6.64 18.35
N TYR A 424 -31.61 6.94 17.23
CA TYR A 424 -30.18 7.15 17.13
C TYR A 424 -29.66 8.23 18.10
N ASN A 425 -30.34 9.36 18.27
CA ASN A 425 -29.90 10.45 19.14
C ASN A 425 -30.00 10.08 20.63
N THR A 426 -31.08 9.40 21.03
CA THR A 426 -31.24 8.88 22.39
C THR A 426 -30.12 7.90 22.76
N VAL A 427 -29.76 6.99 21.85
CA VAL A 427 -28.68 6.02 22.09
C VAL A 427 -27.30 6.70 22.08
N ARG A 428 -27.07 7.66 21.18
CA ARG A 428 -25.88 8.53 21.17
C ARG A 428 -25.62 9.14 22.55
N GLN A 429 -26.64 9.77 23.12
CA GLN A 429 -26.54 10.40 24.44
C GLN A 429 -26.29 9.37 25.55
N ALA A 430 -26.95 8.21 25.49
CA ALA A 430 -26.71 7.11 26.43
C ALA A 430 -25.29 6.52 26.34
N MET A 431 -24.64 6.64 25.18
CA MET A 431 -23.24 6.31 24.96
C MET A 431 -22.28 7.43 25.37
N GLY A 432 -22.79 8.58 25.84
CA GLY A 432 -22.00 9.73 26.27
C GLY A 432 -21.46 10.57 25.11
N LEU A 433 -22.13 10.53 23.96
CA LEU A 433 -21.85 11.37 22.78
C LEU A 433 -22.83 12.54 22.72
N PRO A 434 -22.47 13.65 22.04
CA PRO A 434 -23.37 14.78 21.87
C PRO A 434 -24.60 14.38 21.05
N HIS A 435 -25.72 15.01 21.40
CA HIS A 435 -26.92 15.03 20.57
C HIS A 435 -26.65 15.83 19.30
N LEU A 436 -27.21 15.40 18.17
CA LEU A 436 -27.09 16.07 16.88
C LEU A 436 -28.42 16.75 16.54
N ASP A 437 -28.35 18.00 16.11
CA ASP A 437 -29.50 18.84 15.80
C ASP A 437 -29.83 18.86 14.30
N GLU A 438 -28.85 18.61 13.44
CA GLU A 438 -28.98 18.73 11.97
C GLU A 438 -28.42 17.50 11.24
N PHE A 439 -29.02 17.12 10.10
CA PHE A 439 -28.66 15.91 9.36
C PHE A 439 -27.25 15.94 8.75
N ASP A 440 -26.73 17.13 8.43
CA ASP A 440 -25.37 17.33 7.91
C ASP A 440 -24.28 17.17 8.99
N GLN A 441 -24.66 17.07 10.27
CA GLN A 441 -23.76 16.72 11.36
C GLN A 441 -23.52 15.21 11.47
N ILE A 442 -24.33 14.38 10.80
CA ILE A 442 -24.18 12.92 10.77
C ILE A 442 -23.10 12.54 9.75
N THR A 443 -23.14 13.17 8.57
CA THR A 443 -22.23 12.87 7.47
C THR A 443 -21.93 14.07 6.58
N VAL A 444 -20.67 14.16 6.13
CA VAL A 444 -20.23 15.08 5.07
C VAL A 444 -20.83 14.74 3.69
N ASN A 445 -21.38 13.53 3.51
CA ASN A 445 -22.04 13.15 2.28
C ASN A 445 -23.38 13.88 2.15
N SER A 446 -23.36 14.99 1.42
CA SER A 446 -24.54 15.85 1.19
C SER A 446 -25.75 15.11 0.59
N ARG A 447 -25.53 14.07 -0.23
CA ARG A 447 -26.62 13.27 -0.80
C ARG A 447 -27.26 12.37 0.25
N LEU A 448 -26.44 11.69 1.06
CA LEU A 448 -26.94 10.86 2.15
C LEU A 448 -27.66 11.71 3.21
N SER A 449 -27.06 12.82 3.62
CA SER A 449 -27.67 13.80 4.54
C SER A 449 -29.03 14.28 4.03
N LYS A 450 -29.12 14.68 2.75
CA LYS A 450 -30.39 15.07 2.12
C LYS A 450 -31.41 13.93 2.11
N ASN A 451 -31.01 12.71 1.75
CA ASN A 451 -31.91 11.57 1.73
C ASN A 451 -32.45 11.24 3.13
N LEU A 452 -31.61 11.33 4.17
CA LEU A 452 -32.04 11.19 5.55
C LEU A 452 -33.07 12.27 5.93
N GLY A 453 -32.81 13.53 5.58
CA GLY A 453 -33.73 14.64 5.81
C GLY A 453 -35.08 14.47 5.08
N ASP A 454 -35.04 14.07 3.81
CA ASP A 454 -36.24 13.84 3.00
C ASP A 454 -37.08 12.67 3.55
N VAL A 455 -36.45 11.62 4.08
CA VAL A 455 -37.15 10.42 4.58
C VAL A 455 -37.67 10.62 6.00
N TYR A 456 -36.82 11.07 6.93
CA TYR A 456 -37.17 11.13 8.35
C TYR A 456 -37.84 12.44 8.76
N GLN A 457 -37.54 13.55 8.08
CA GLN A 457 -38.03 14.92 8.37
C GLN A 457 -37.63 15.49 9.74
N ASP A 458 -37.38 14.64 10.74
CA ASP A 458 -36.91 14.96 12.09
C ASP A 458 -35.75 14.02 12.43
N ILE A 459 -34.59 14.59 12.76
CA ILE A 459 -33.37 13.86 13.09
C ILE A 459 -33.55 12.90 14.28
N ASN A 460 -34.47 13.21 15.20
CA ASN A 460 -34.76 12.37 16.37
C ASN A 460 -35.63 11.15 16.05
N LYS A 461 -35.96 10.95 14.78
CA LYS A 461 -36.70 9.75 14.30
C LYS A 461 -35.82 8.72 13.64
N ILE A 462 -34.52 8.98 13.47
CA ILE A 462 -33.59 8.05 12.80
C ILE A 462 -33.51 6.75 13.59
N ASP A 463 -33.80 5.62 12.92
CA ASP A 463 -33.59 4.30 13.50
C ASP A 463 -32.10 4.07 13.80
N LEU A 464 -31.78 3.49 14.95
CA LEU A 464 -30.39 3.35 15.42
C LEU A 464 -29.44 2.77 14.37
N TRP A 465 -29.83 1.67 13.72
CA TRP A 465 -28.99 0.99 12.72
C TRP A 465 -28.70 1.88 11.51
N VAL A 466 -29.68 2.67 11.07
CA VAL A 466 -29.52 3.63 9.96
C VAL A 466 -28.56 4.74 10.38
N GLY A 467 -28.74 5.29 11.59
CA GLY A 467 -27.89 6.36 12.09
C GLY A 467 -26.43 5.96 12.24
N VAL A 468 -26.14 4.77 12.77
CA VAL A 468 -24.74 4.32 12.97
C VAL A 468 -24.02 3.94 11.68
N LEU A 469 -24.75 3.53 10.65
CA LEU A 469 -24.19 3.31 9.30
C LEU A 469 -24.00 4.63 8.53
N ALA A 470 -24.78 5.66 8.87
CA ALA A 470 -24.68 6.95 8.22
C ALA A 470 -23.55 7.82 8.76
N GLU A 471 -22.96 7.50 9.93
CA GLU A 471 -21.90 8.31 10.51
C GLU A 471 -20.63 8.32 9.67
N ASP A 472 -19.99 9.48 9.55
CA ASP A 472 -18.63 9.56 9.03
C ASP A 472 -17.65 8.77 9.92
N HIS A 473 -16.69 8.12 9.27
CA HIS A 473 -15.73 7.25 9.92
C HIS A 473 -14.71 8.02 10.76
N MET A 474 -14.33 7.44 11.90
CA MET A 474 -13.22 7.92 12.70
C MET A 474 -11.89 7.65 11.96
N PRO A 475 -10.85 8.48 12.13
CA PRO A 475 -9.55 8.26 11.49
C PRO A 475 -8.98 6.86 11.77
N LYS A 476 -8.54 6.16 10.72
CA LYS A 476 -8.00 4.78 10.78
C LYS A 476 -8.99 3.75 11.38
N SER A 477 -10.29 3.96 11.22
CA SER A 477 -11.34 3.03 11.62
C SER A 477 -12.43 2.99 10.56
N ILE A 478 -13.15 1.87 10.50
CA ILE A 478 -14.33 1.71 9.63
C ILE A 478 -15.63 2.16 10.31
N PHE A 479 -15.53 2.75 11.51
CA PHE A 479 -16.70 3.07 12.34
C PHE A 479 -16.81 4.54 12.64
N GLY A 480 -18.05 5.02 12.63
CA GLY A 480 -18.41 6.30 13.24
C GLY A 480 -18.40 6.26 14.78
N PRO A 481 -18.46 7.43 15.43
CA PRO A 481 -18.37 7.57 16.88
C PRO A 481 -19.30 6.67 17.71
N THR A 482 -20.57 6.52 17.34
CA THR A 482 -21.53 5.74 18.16
C THR A 482 -21.31 4.26 18.01
N LEU A 483 -21.08 3.79 16.78
CA LEU A 483 -20.78 2.39 16.51
C LEU A 483 -19.49 1.98 17.24
N MET A 484 -18.43 2.80 17.16
CA MET A 484 -17.18 2.58 17.89
C MET A 484 -17.40 2.43 19.40
N ARG A 485 -18.22 3.29 20.02
CA ARG A 485 -18.49 3.23 21.47
C ARG A 485 -19.22 1.94 21.87
N MET A 486 -20.17 1.48 21.05
CA MET A 486 -20.85 0.20 21.27
C MET A 486 -19.90 -0.98 21.16
N MET A 487 -19.02 -1.00 20.15
CA MET A 487 -18.03 -2.05 19.97
C MET A 487 -17.06 -2.12 21.14
N VAL A 488 -16.49 -0.97 21.55
CA VAL A 488 -15.57 -0.89 22.69
C VAL A 488 -16.24 -1.35 23.99
N GLU A 489 -17.46 -0.89 24.27
CA GLU A 489 -18.17 -1.26 25.50
C GLU A 489 -18.49 -2.75 25.54
N GLN A 490 -19.08 -3.32 24.48
CA GLN A 490 -19.47 -4.73 24.50
C GLN A 490 -18.26 -5.65 24.56
N PHE A 491 -17.27 -5.49 23.68
CA PHE A 491 -16.10 -6.36 23.65
C PHE A 491 -15.23 -6.23 24.90
N ASN A 492 -15.12 -5.02 25.49
CA ASN A 492 -14.43 -4.90 26.77
C ASN A 492 -15.17 -5.65 27.89
N ASN A 493 -16.50 -5.56 27.95
CA ASN A 493 -17.31 -6.30 28.94
C ASN A 493 -17.20 -7.82 28.75
N LEU A 494 -17.19 -8.30 27.51
CA LEU A 494 -16.96 -9.71 27.20
C LEU A 494 -15.58 -10.18 27.65
N ARG A 495 -14.54 -9.36 27.45
CA ARG A 495 -13.16 -9.69 27.82
C ARG A 495 -12.95 -9.74 29.32
N VAL A 496 -13.33 -8.67 30.03
CA VAL A 496 -13.03 -8.53 31.46
C VAL A 496 -14.05 -9.26 32.34
N GLY A 497 -15.28 -9.47 31.85
CA GLY A 497 -16.33 -10.23 32.54
C GLY A 497 -16.24 -11.75 32.36
N ASP A 498 -15.23 -12.26 31.64
CA ASP A 498 -15.05 -13.69 31.41
C ASP A 498 -13.93 -14.28 32.27
N ARG A 499 -14.30 -15.15 33.23
CA ARG A 499 -13.34 -15.84 34.11
C ARG A 499 -12.40 -16.75 33.33
N TYR A 500 -12.83 -17.24 32.17
CA TYR A 500 -12.08 -18.15 31.31
C TYR A 500 -11.47 -17.42 30.10
N TYR A 501 -11.39 -16.09 30.12
CA TYR A 501 -10.58 -15.36 29.15
C TYR A 501 -9.13 -15.87 29.19
N TYR A 502 -8.52 -16.11 28.03
CA TYR A 502 -7.30 -16.90 27.94
C TYR A 502 -6.13 -16.33 28.76
N GLU A 503 -6.00 -15.00 28.87
CA GLU A 503 -4.97 -14.39 29.71
C GLU A 503 -5.22 -14.63 31.21
N ASN A 504 -6.48 -14.79 31.63
CA ASN A 504 -6.88 -15.06 33.01
C ASN A 504 -6.90 -16.54 33.39
N ASP A 505 -7.13 -17.45 32.43
CA ASP A 505 -7.33 -18.87 32.73
C ASP A 505 -6.08 -19.49 33.37
N GLY A 506 -6.20 -19.95 34.62
CA GLY A 506 -5.11 -20.57 35.38
C GLY A 506 -4.74 -21.97 34.90
N ALA A 507 -5.57 -22.62 34.08
CA ALA A 507 -5.29 -23.93 33.49
C ALA A 507 -4.36 -23.84 32.26
N LEU A 508 -4.09 -22.62 31.76
CA LEU A 508 -3.14 -22.37 30.68
C LEU A 508 -1.80 -21.91 31.27
N SER A 509 -0.70 -22.58 30.89
CA SER A 509 0.64 -22.15 31.30
C SER A 509 1.02 -20.83 30.63
N SER A 510 1.95 -20.08 31.21
CA SER A 510 2.44 -18.83 30.61
C SER A 510 3.02 -19.03 29.21
N SER A 511 3.68 -20.17 28.96
CA SER A 511 4.21 -20.50 27.63
C SER A 511 3.10 -20.72 26.60
N LEU A 512 2.04 -21.44 26.98
CA LEU A 512 0.90 -21.70 26.09
C LEU A 512 0.09 -20.43 25.84
N LYS A 513 -0.05 -19.55 26.84
CA LYS A 513 -0.67 -18.23 26.65
C LYS A 513 0.11 -17.40 25.63
N ALA A 514 1.45 -17.42 25.68
CA ALA A 514 2.29 -16.73 24.71
C ALA A 514 2.13 -17.32 23.30
N GLU A 515 2.07 -18.65 23.17
CA GLU A 515 1.83 -19.34 21.90
C GLU A 515 0.45 -19.00 21.30
N ILE A 516 -0.60 -19.04 22.13
CA ILE A 516 -1.96 -18.65 21.74
C ILE A 516 -2.00 -17.19 21.29
N LYS A 517 -1.35 -16.29 22.04
CA LYS A 517 -1.26 -14.87 21.70
C LYS A 517 -0.54 -14.62 20.38
N SER A 518 0.44 -15.48 20.03
CA SER A 518 1.15 -15.40 18.75
C SER A 518 0.44 -16.09 17.58
N THR A 519 -0.58 -16.90 17.84
CA THR A 519 -1.31 -17.64 16.80
C THR A 519 -2.28 -16.72 16.07
N ARG A 520 -2.13 -16.61 14.75
CA ARG A 520 -3.01 -15.86 13.85
C ARG A 520 -4.10 -16.75 13.24
N LEU A 521 -5.17 -16.15 12.72
CA LEU A 521 -6.17 -16.90 11.95
C LEU A 521 -5.54 -17.59 10.73
N ALA A 522 -4.58 -16.92 10.07
CA ALA A 522 -3.81 -17.48 8.96
C ALA A 522 -3.10 -18.79 9.34
N ASP A 523 -2.50 -18.87 10.54
CA ASP A 523 -1.80 -20.07 11.00
C ASP A 523 -2.76 -21.25 11.16
N VAL A 524 -3.96 -20.99 11.68
CA VAL A 524 -5.03 -21.99 11.82
C VAL A 524 -5.48 -22.49 10.45
N VAL A 525 -5.70 -21.59 9.49
CA VAL A 525 -6.09 -21.97 8.12
C VAL A 525 -4.98 -22.80 7.46
N LYS A 526 -3.73 -22.32 7.45
CA LYS A 526 -2.58 -22.98 6.81
C LYS A 526 -2.38 -24.40 7.33
N ARG A 527 -2.30 -24.59 8.65
CA ARG A 527 -2.04 -25.92 9.23
C ARG A 527 -3.18 -26.93 9.07
N ASN A 528 -4.40 -26.47 8.78
CA ASN A 528 -5.57 -27.33 8.58
C ASN A 528 -5.93 -27.57 7.10
N THR A 529 -5.22 -26.93 6.16
CA THR A 529 -5.50 -27.00 4.72
C THR A 529 -4.26 -27.27 3.86
N GLY A 530 -3.07 -26.88 4.31
CA GLY A 530 -1.84 -26.90 3.49
C GLY A 530 -1.77 -25.78 2.45
N LEU A 531 -2.62 -24.75 2.56
CA LEU A 531 -2.64 -23.61 1.62
C LEU A 531 -1.56 -22.59 1.96
N ASP A 532 -0.41 -22.65 1.28
CA ASP A 532 0.69 -21.70 1.48
C ASP A 532 0.37 -20.28 0.97
N VAL A 533 -0.57 -20.15 0.03
CA VAL A 533 -1.00 -18.87 -0.58
C VAL A 533 -1.71 -17.91 0.39
N ILE A 534 -2.16 -18.40 1.54
CA ILE A 534 -2.87 -17.58 2.54
C ILE A 534 -1.90 -16.51 3.11
N PRO A 535 -2.22 -15.21 3.08
CA PRO A 535 -1.36 -14.19 3.66
C PRO A 535 -1.30 -14.29 5.18
N ASN A 536 -0.21 -13.78 5.76
CA ASN A 536 -0.06 -13.77 7.22
C ASN A 536 -1.07 -12.84 7.90
N ASP A 537 -1.41 -11.69 7.28
CA ASP A 537 -2.52 -10.85 7.70
C ASP A 537 -3.74 -11.15 6.81
N ILE A 538 -4.53 -12.13 7.24
CA ILE A 538 -5.64 -12.66 6.45
C ILE A 538 -6.84 -11.69 6.37
N PHE A 539 -6.89 -10.71 7.27
CA PHE A 539 -7.93 -9.67 7.31
C PHE A 539 -7.65 -8.52 6.34
N LYS A 540 -6.46 -8.45 5.75
CA LYS A 540 -6.17 -7.56 4.62
C LYS A 540 -6.36 -8.31 3.32
N ALA A 541 -7.11 -7.70 2.39
CA ALA A 541 -7.25 -8.29 1.07
C ALA A 541 -5.89 -8.24 0.40
N LEU A 542 -5.46 -9.38 -0.15
CA LEU A 542 -4.52 -9.36 -1.25
C LEU A 542 -5.18 -8.49 -2.31
N PRO A 543 -4.55 -7.39 -2.77
CA PRO A 543 -5.12 -6.68 -3.89
C PRO A 543 -5.33 -7.71 -5.01
N ALA A 544 -6.51 -7.71 -5.63
CA ALA A 544 -6.84 -8.62 -6.74
C ALA A 544 -5.77 -8.60 -7.86
N SER A 545 -4.88 -7.60 -7.81
CA SER A 545 -3.68 -7.43 -8.60
C SER A 545 -2.51 -8.39 -8.28
N ILE A 546 -2.36 -9.07 -7.13
CA ILE A 546 -1.15 -9.91 -6.93
C ILE A 546 -1.04 -11.08 -7.95
N LEU A 547 -2.11 -11.39 -8.68
CA LEU A 547 -2.05 -12.27 -9.86
C LEU A 547 -2.05 -11.51 -11.20
N ALA A 548 -2.61 -10.30 -11.26
CA ALA A 548 -2.74 -9.52 -12.51
C ALA A 548 -1.82 -8.29 -12.60
N ASN A 549 -1.61 -7.48 -11.56
CA ASN A 549 -0.72 -6.30 -11.56
C ASN A 549 0.21 -6.25 -10.34
N ARG A 550 1.47 -5.91 -10.57
CA ARG A 550 2.48 -5.71 -9.52
C ARG A 550 1.99 -4.71 -8.45
N THR A 551 2.29 -4.98 -7.18
CA THR A 551 2.08 -4.00 -6.09
C THR A 551 2.91 -2.73 -6.32
N ILE A 552 2.58 -1.64 -5.64
CA ILE A 552 3.35 -0.38 -5.78
C ILE A 552 4.76 -0.51 -5.18
N ASP A 553 4.90 -1.24 -4.07
CA ASP A 553 6.19 -1.45 -3.40
C ASP A 553 7.01 -2.61 -3.98
N GLY A 554 6.49 -3.34 -4.97
CA GLY A 554 7.14 -4.51 -5.56
C GLY A 554 7.07 -5.79 -4.72
N SER A 555 6.42 -5.77 -3.56
CA SER A 555 6.17 -6.98 -2.76
C SER A 555 5.35 -8.04 -3.50
N PHE A 556 5.50 -9.29 -3.11
CA PHE A 556 4.81 -10.44 -3.71
C PHE A 556 5.05 -10.64 -5.21
N ASN A 557 6.05 -9.97 -5.81
CA ASN A 557 6.46 -10.28 -7.18
C ASN A 557 6.96 -11.73 -7.27
N ASN A 558 7.85 -12.14 -6.37
CA ASN A 558 8.21 -13.54 -6.22
C ASN A 558 7.23 -14.27 -5.26
N PRO A 559 6.53 -15.34 -5.69
CA PRO A 559 5.55 -16.03 -4.84
C PRO A 559 6.16 -16.73 -3.62
N ASN A 560 7.42 -17.19 -3.72
CA ASN A 560 8.09 -17.94 -2.67
C ASN A 560 8.88 -17.02 -1.72
N ASN A 561 9.27 -15.84 -2.20
CA ASN A 561 10.04 -14.86 -1.46
C ASN A 561 9.42 -13.47 -1.61
N PRO A 562 8.32 -13.17 -0.89
CA PRO A 562 7.52 -11.96 -1.11
C PRO A 562 8.25 -10.62 -0.95
N THR A 563 9.42 -10.61 -0.31
CA THR A 563 10.21 -9.39 -0.04
C THR A 563 11.36 -9.19 -1.02
N TRP A 564 11.61 -10.13 -1.94
CA TRP A 564 12.66 -9.97 -2.96
C TRP A 564 12.31 -8.83 -3.91
N GLY A 565 13.25 -7.91 -4.11
CA GLY A 565 13.06 -6.73 -4.96
C GLY A 565 12.06 -5.69 -4.44
N ALA A 566 11.39 -5.91 -3.31
CA ALA A 566 10.45 -4.96 -2.74
C ALA A 566 11.17 -3.71 -2.17
N ALA A 567 10.44 -2.61 -2.01
CA ALA A 567 10.90 -1.42 -1.30
C ALA A 567 11.36 -1.78 0.11
N HIS A 568 12.44 -1.13 0.56
CA HIS A 568 13.14 -1.38 1.81
C HIS A 568 13.78 -2.77 1.94
N SER A 569 13.89 -3.54 0.84
CA SER A 569 14.67 -4.78 0.82
C SER A 569 16.18 -4.51 0.90
N ARG A 570 16.92 -5.51 1.40
CA ARG A 570 18.39 -5.43 1.53
C ARG A 570 19.05 -5.49 0.15
N VAL A 571 20.13 -4.73 -0.03
CA VAL A 571 21.00 -4.90 -1.20
C VAL A 571 21.71 -6.25 -1.17
N LEU A 572 21.96 -6.81 -2.36
CA LEU A 572 22.68 -8.07 -2.50
C LEU A 572 24.19 -7.87 -2.32
N VAL A 573 24.77 -8.61 -1.37
CA VAL A 573 26.20 -8.62 -1.11
C VAL A 573 26.85 -9.78 -1.89
N ARG A 574 27.19 -9.53 -3.16
CA ARG A 574 27.87 -10.50 -4.06
C ARG A 574 29.40 -10.43 -4.00
N THR A 575 29.94 -9.42 -3.32
CA THR A 575 31.38 -9.21 -3.11
C THR A 575 31.66 -9.10 -1.61
N PRO A 576 32.86 -9.48 -1.11
CA PRO A 576 33.20 -9.32 0.30
C PRO A 576 33.02 -7.87 0.78
N LEU A 577 32.41 -7.71 1.96
CA LEU A 577 32.36 -6.41 2.64
C LEU A 577 33.70 -6.15 3.31
N ALA A 578 34.33 -5.04 2.96
CA ALA A 578 35.70 -4.69 3.36
C ALA A 578 35.75 -3.59 4.43
N TYR A 579 34.74 -3.53 5.31
CA TYR A 579 34.76 -2.65 6.47
C TYR A 579 36.04 -2.87 7.29
N THR A 580 36.67 -1.79 7.75
CA THR A 580 38.00 -1.84 8.38
C THR A 580 37.97 -2.60 9.72
N ASP A 581 36.87 -2.51 10.46
CA ASP A 581 36.61 -3.26 11.69
C ASP A 581 35.90 -4.61 11.44
N GLY A 582 35.55 -4.91 10.18
CA GLY A 582 34.71 -6.03 9.78
C GLY A 582 33.23 -5.88 10.12
N ILE A 583 32.78 -4.72 10.63
CA ILE A 583 31.43 -4.47 11.13
C ILE A 583 30.76 -3.35 10.35
N SER A 584 31.28 -2.12 10.45
CA SER A 584 30.64 -0.93 9.88
C SER A 584 31.59 0.24 9.64
N SER A 585 32.84 0.18 10.12
CA SER A 585 33.82 1.25 9.88
C SER A 585 34.19 1.27 8.39
N PRO A 586 34.05 2.42 7.71
CA PRO A 586 34.24 2.53 6.26
C PRO A 586 35.50 1.85 5.74
N ALA A 587 35.39 1.25 4.56
CA ALA A 587 36.47 0.53 3.91
C ALA A 587 37.59 1.48 3.44
N GLY A 588 38.80 0.95 3.34
CA GLY A 588 39.91 1.64 2.67
C GLY A 588 40.43 2.87 3.42
N GLU A 589 40.50 2.83 4.76
CA GLU A 589 41.19 3.85 5.56
C GLU A 589 42.66 4.06 5.16
N ASP A 590 43.28 3.04 4.57
CA ASP A 590 44.65 3.07 4.04
C ASP A 590 44.74 3.46 2.56
N ARG A 591 43.61 3.80 1.92
CA ARG A 591 43.57 4.32 0.55
C ARG A 591 43.80 5.84 0.54
N PRO A 592 44.25 6.42 -0.58
CA PRO A 592 44.44 7.87 -0.68
C PRO A 592 43.16 8.65 -0.38
N ASN A 593 43.34 9.90 0.07
CA ASN A 593 42.24 10.84 0.28
C ASN A 593 41.44 11.01 -1.02
N VAL A 594 40.11 10.94 -0.93
CA VAL A 594 39.22 10.93 -2.09
C VAL A 594 39.28 12.22 -2.91
N ARG A 595 39.53 13.37 -2.27
CA ARG A 595 39.71 14.66 -2.97
C ARG A 595 41.05 14.75 -3.69
N VAL A 596 42.12 14.16 -3.13
CA VAL A 596 43.39 14.00 -3.86
C VAL A 596 43.20 13.14 -5.11
N ILE A 597 42.44 12.03 -5.01
CA ILE A 597 42.11 11.19 -6.16
C ILE A 597 41.35 12.01 -7.21
N SER A 598 40.32 12.77 -6.79
CA SER A 598 39.53 13.64 -7.67
C SER A 598 40.38 14.70 -8.40
N ASN A 599 41.28 15.37 -7.68
CA ASN A 599 42.13 16.41 -8.26
C ASN A 599 43.15 15.85 -9.26
N GLU A 600 43.82 14.75 -8.92
CA GLU A 600 44.94 14.23 -9.73
C GLU A 600 44.47 13.38 -10.91
N ILE A 601 43.45 12.53 -10.68
CA ILE A 601 42.97 11.57 -11.69
C ILE A 601 41.87 12.19 -12.55
N PHE A 602 40.87 12.84 -11.92
CA PHE A 602 39.61 13.19 -12.57
C PHE A 602 39.52 14.59 -13.19
N ALA A 603 40.60 15.37 -13.14
CA ALA A 603 40.62 16.71 -13.72
C ALA A 603 40.44 16.72 -15.23
N GLN A 604 39.33 17.28 -15.70
CA GLN A 604 39.06 17.53 -17.11
C GLN A 604 39.38 18.98 -17.47
N THR A 605 40.20 19.18 -18.51
CA THR A 605 40.55 20.53 -19.01
C THR A 605 39.91 20.88 -20.34
N THR A 606 39.39 19.87 -21.05
CA THR A 606 38.72 20.00 -22.35
C THR A 606 37.66 18.91 -22.48
N ASP A 607 36.61 19.16 -23.25
CA ASP A 607 35.60 18.16 -23.57
C ASP A 607 36.23 16.93 -24.24
N GLN A 608 35.76 15.75 -23.85
CA GLN A 608 36.15 14.46 -24.42
C GLN A 608 34.88 13.75 -24.86
N GLU A 609 34.51 13.93 -26.12
CA GLU A 609 33.30 13.31 -26.68
C GLU A 609 33.47 11.78 -26.79
N ASP A 610 32.39 11.05 -26.53
CA ASP A 610 32.32 9.61 -26.75
C ASP A 610 32.61 9.29 -28.24
N PRO A 611 33.65 8.49 -28.54
CA PRO A 611 34.06 8.19 -29.92
C PRO A 611 33.01 7.38 -30.70
N ARG A 612 32.00 6.82 -30.02
CA ARG A 612 30.88 6.09 -30.62
C ARG A 612 29.75 7.04 -31.07
N GLY A 613 29.79 8.30 -30.66
CA GLY A 613 28.75 9.29 -30.97
C GLY A 613 27.46 9.07 -30.19
N LEU A 614 27.52 8.50 -28.99
CA LEU A 614 26.36 8.34 -28.12
C LEU A 614 25.85 9.72 -27.71
N SER A 615 24.54 9.92 -27.71
CA SER A 615 23.93 11.19 -27.31
C SER A 615 23.82 11.31 -25.79
N ALA A 616 23.50 12.51 -25.32
CA ALA A 616 23.22 12.74 -23.90
C ALA A 616 21.96 12.01 -23.37
N TYR A 617 21.08 11.50 -24.24
CA TYR A 617 20.01 10.58 -23.82
C TYR A 617 20.56 9.33 -23.14
N THR A 618 21.76 8.89 -23.52
CA THR A 618 22.35 7.65 -22.99
C THR A 618 22.57 7.72 -21.49
N TRP A 619 23.17 8.81 -20.99
CA TRP A 619 23.35 8.98 -19.54
C TRP A 619 22.06 9.42 -18.85
N GLY A 620 21.23 10.24 -19.49
CA GLY A 620 20.01 10.74 -18.88
C GLY A 620 18.92 9.67 -18.72
N TRP A 621 18.82 8.75 -19.68
CA TRP A 621 18.01 7.53 -19.52
C TRP A 621 18.58 6.61 -18.44
N GLY A 622 19.91 6.46 -18.40
CA GLY A 622 20.58 5.71 -17.32
C GLY A 622 20.26 6.26 -15.93
N GLN A 623 20.20 7.58 -15.78
CA GLN A 623 19.78 8.24 -14.55
C GLN A 623 18.31 7.96 -14.22
N PHE A 624 17.40 8.09 -15.20
CA PHE A 624 15.98 7.77 -14.99
C PHE A 624 15.79 6.32 -14.52
N ILE A 625 16.52 5.37 -15.10
CA ILE A 625 16.48 3.96 -14.68
C ILE A 625 17.14 3.74 -13.31
N ASP A 626 18.25 4.39 -12.99
CA ASP A 626 18.83 4.35 -11.62
C ASP A 626 17.82 4.79 -10.57
N HIS A 627 16.99 5.79 -10.91
CA HIS A 627 15.94 6.31 -10.04
C HIS A 627 14.71 5.41 -9.96
N ASP A 628 14.49 4.54 -10.95
CA ASP A 628 13.42 3.53 -10.95
C ASP A 628 13.78 2.31 -10.10
N ILE A 629 15.08 1.99 -9.98
CA ILE A 629 15.54 0.73 -9.36
C ILE A 629 16.38 0.95 -8.09
N THR A 630 16.89 2.15 -7.81
CA THR A 630 17.63 2.45 -6.58
C THR A 630 17.33 3.80 -5.92
N GLN A 631 17.27 3.77 -4.59
CA GLN A 631 17.27 4.95 -3.74
C GLN A 631 17.87 4.61 -2.38
N PHE A 632 18.77 5.45 -1.89
CA PHE A 632 19.45 5.24 -0.62
C PHE A 632 19.34 6.48 0.26
N GLU A 633 18.62 6.37 1.37
CA GLU A 633 18.41 7.46 2.31
C GLU A 633 19.67 7.74 3.14
N ASN A 634 19.81 8.97 3.60
CA ASN A 634 20.88 9.36 4.51
C ASN A 634 20.47 9.17 5.98
N LEU A 635 21.42 8.81 6.84
CA LEU A 635 21.25 8.85 8.28
C LEU A 635 21.59 10.26 8.80
N PRO A 636 20.62 11.01 9.33
CA PRO A 636 20.86 12.39 9.76
C PRO A 636 21.85 12.49 10.93
N ASP A 637 21.98 11.44 11.74
CA ASP A 637 22.81 11.42 12.95
C ASP A 637 24.23 10.87 12.72
N GLU A 638 24.56 10.37 11.53
CA GLU A 638 25.89 9.80 11.22
C GLU A 638 26.60 10.63 10.13
N SER A 639 27.44 11.58 10.55
CA SER A 639 28.29 12.35 9.64
C SER A 639 29.58 11.60 9.27
N MET A 640 29.97 11.69 8.00
CA MET A 640 31.22 11.17 7.45
C MET A 640 31.86 12.21 6.52
N ASN A 641 32.26 13.36 7.08
CA ASN A 641 32.83 14.45 6.29
C ASN A 641 34.14 14.04 5.58
N ILE A 642 34.27 14.48 4.34
CA ILE A 642 35.46 14.28 3.52
C ILE A 642 36.49 15.37 3.86
N SER A 643 37.70 14.97 4.24
CA SER A 643 38.78 15.92 4.51
C SER A 643 39.31 16.55 3.22
N ILE A 644 39.48 17.87 3.21
CA ILE A 644 40.02 18.62 2.07
C ILE A 644 41.53 18.85 2.26
N PRO A 645 42.37 18.57 1.25
CA PRO A 645 43.80 18.87 1.31
C PRO A 645 44.06 20.38 1.49
N ALA A 646 45.09 20.73 2.26
CA ALA A 646 45.52 22.12 2.39
C ALA A 646 45.90 22.70 1.02
N PHE A 647 45.48 23.94 0.75
CA PHE A 647 45.67 24.65 -0.51
C PHE A 647 44.93 24.02 -1.69
N ASP A 648 43.85 23.27 -1.44
CA ASP A 648 42.91 22.90 -2.50
C ASP A 648 42.37 24.18 -3.16
N ALA A 649 42.48 24.27 -4.48
CA ALA A 649 42.19 25.49 -5.24
C ALA A 649 40.74 25.97 -5.09
N TYR A 650 39.82 25.08 -4.75
CA TYR A 650 38.39 25.35 -4.70
C TYR A 650 37.87 25.39 -3.26
N PHE A 651 38.20 24.37 -2.47
CA PHE A 651 37.58 24.16 -1.15
C PHE A 651 38.44 24.63 0.04
N ASP A 652 39.75 24.85 -0.16
CA ASP A 652 40.64 25.42 0.87
C ASP A 652 41.75 26.30 0.27
N PRO A 653 41.40 27.35 -0.51
CA PRO A 653 42.40 28.13 -1.26
C PRO A 653 43.40 28.86 -0.37
N GLN A 654 43.02 29.12 0.89
CA GLN A 654 43.88 29.79 1.87
C GLN A 654 44.79 28.82 2.65
N GLY A 655 44.67 27.51 2.41
CA GLY A 655 45.51 26.49 3.03
C GLY A 655 45.34 26.40 4.55
N THR A 656 44.10 26.46 5.02
CA THR A 656 43.79 26.29 6.44
C THR A 656 44.14 24.89 6.94
N GLY A 657 44.02 23.87 6.07
CA GLY A 657 44.26 22.47 6.39
C GLY A 657 43.19 21.84 7.28
N SER A 658 42.10 22.56 7.57
CA SER A 658 40.98 22.11 8.42
C SER A 658 39.65 22.04 7.68
N ALA A 659 39.63 22.38 6.38
CA ALA A 659 38.40 22.35 5.58
C ALA A 659 37.90 20.91 5.38
N THR A 660 36.58 20.76 5.40
CA THR A 660 35.91 19.48 5.17
C THR A 660 34.68 19.67 4.30
N MET A 661 34.38 18.68 3.44
CA MET A 661 33.13 18.62 2.68
C MET A 661 32.13 17.71 3.41
N PRO A 662 30.89 18.18 3.65
CA PRO A 662 29.91 17.43 4.41
C PRO A 662 29.40 16.22 3.63
N MET A 663 29.24 15.10 4.34
CA MET A 663 28.57 13.91 3.84
C MET A 663 27.93 13.18 5.03
N LEU A 664 26.75 12.61 4.81
CA LEU A 664 26.09 11.71 5.75
C LEU A 664 26.29 10.25 5.31
N ARG A 665 26.24 9.34 6.28
CA ARG A 665 26.27 7.89 6.01
C ARG A 665 24.92 7.40 5.52
N THR A 666 24.93 6.30 4.78
CA THR A 666 23.73 5.73 4.19
C THR A 666 22.92 4.95 5.22
N ALA A 667 21.59 5.04 5.15
CA ALA A 667 20.67 4.21 5.92
C ALA A 667 20.95 2.72 5.71
N TYR A 668 20.70 1.93 6.74
CA TYR A 668 21.02 0.51 6.77
C TYR A 668 19.99 -0.26 7.58
N ASP A 669 19.95 -1.57 7.40
CA ASP A 669 19.10 -2.43 8.22
C ASP A 669 19.69 -2.54 9.63
N HIS A 670 18.99 -1.98 10.63
CA HIS A 670 19.43 -1.96 12.03
C HIS A 670 19.62 -3.34 12.67
N SER A 671 19.13 -4.42 12.05
CA SER A 671 19.44 -5.80 12.45
C SER A 671 20.83 -6.26 11.98
N THR A 672 21.56 -5.44 11.23
CA THR A 672 22.92 -5.69 10.71
C THR A 672 23.93 -4.69 11.29
N GLY A 673 25.22 -4.90 11.05
CA GLY A 673 26.29 -4.07 11.63
C GLY A 673 26.47 -4.29 13.14
N THR A 674 26.12 -5.48 13.64
CA THR A 674 26.18 -5.82 15.07
C THR A 674 27.55 -6.37 15.48
N ASP A 675 28.18 -7.13 14.58
CA ASP A 675 29.47 -7.80 14.78
C ASP A 675 30.04 -8.28 13.44
N GLN A 676 31.23 -8.91 13.47
CA GLN A 676 31.96 -9.32 12.26
C GLN A 676 31.27 -10.43 11.45
N THR A 677 30.35 -11.18 12.05
CA THR A 677 29.56 -12.21 11.36
C THR A 677 28.29 -11.64 10.71
N ASN A 678 27.90 -10.42 11.10
CA ASN A 678 26.73 -9.73 10.61
C ASN A 678 27.06 -8.23 10.36
N PRO A 679 27.93 -7.93 9.37
CA PRO A 679 28.35 -6.57 9.05
C PRO A 679 27.19 -5.71 8.52
N ARG A 680 27.37 -4.39 8.49
CA ARG A 680 26.35 -3.41 8.06
C ARG A 680 25.92 -3.65 6.61
N ILE A 681 24.62 -3.82 6.37
CA ILE A 681 24.00 -3.98 5.05
C ILE A 681 22.95 -2.89 4.84
N HIS A 682 22.98 -2.27 3.66
CA HIS A 682 22.10 -1.18 3.29
C HIS A 682 20.77 -1.67 2.73
N VAL A 683 19.75 -0.82 2.82
CA VAL A 683 18.42 -1.06 2.26
C VAL A 683 18.20 -0.17 1.04
N ASN A 684 17.54 -0.71 0.03
CA ASN A 684 17.05 0.07 -1.09
C ASN A 684 15.68 0.64 -0.70
N ALA A 685 15.49 1.95 -0.69
CA ALA A 685 14.23 2.56 -0.22
C ALA A 685 13.07 2.39 -1.20
N ILE A 686 13.34 2.00 -2.44
CA ILE A 686 12.34 1.79 -3.51
C ILE A 686 12.38 0.37 -4.04
N SER A 687 11.41 0.01 -4.88
CA SER A 687 11.40 -1.28 -5.59
C SER A 687 12.68 -1.41 -6.42
N SER A 688 13.18 -2.64 -6.55
CA SER A 688 14.37 -2.93 -7.37
C SER A 688 14.02 -3.18 -8.83
N TYR A 689 12.74 -3.33 -9.14
CA TYR A 689 12.25 -3.71 -10.45
C TYR A 689 12.18 -2.52 -11.41
N ILE A 690 12.25 -2.79 -12.71
CA ILE A 690 11.99 -1.80 -13.74
C ILE A 690 10.46 -1.75 -13.95
N ASP A 691 9.77 -1.13 -13.02
CA ASP A 691 8.30 -1.16 -12.93
C ASP A 691 7.64 0.22 -13.07
N GLY A 692 8.42 1.23 -13.43
CA GLY A 692 7.96 2.60 -13.55
C GLY A 692 7.69 3.26 -12.21
N SER A 693 8.27 2.78 -11.11
CA SER A 693 8.25 3.48 -9.81
C SER A 693 8.72 4.93 -9.90
N ALA A 694 9.57 5.28 -10.87
CA ALA A 694 9.94 6.65 -11.19
C ALA A 694 8.74 7.54 -11.59
N VAL A 695 7.68 6.92 -12.13
CA VAL A 695 6.42 7.56 -12.53
C VAL A 695 5.37 7.44 -11.43
N TYR A 696 5.22 6.24 -10.84
CA TYR A 696 4.11 5.89 -9.93
C TYR A 696 4.45 5.93 -8.44
N GLY A 697 5.73 5.90 -8.08
CA GLY A 697 6.25 5.78 -6.71
C GLY A 697 6.39 4.33 -6.27
N SER A 698 7.06 4.13 -5.13
CA SER A 698 7.21 2.82 -4.45
C SER A 698 6.46 2.72 -3.11
N SER A 699 5.50 3.62 -2.88
CA SER A 699 4.59 3.54 -1.73
C SER A 699 3.16 3.87 -2.15
N GLU A 700 2.18 3.19 -1.55
CA GLU A 700 0.76 3.41 -1.84
C GLU A 700 0.33 4.86 -1.57
N ASP A 701 0.89 5.51 -0.54
CA ASP A 701 0.60 6.91 -0.22
C ASP A 701 1.02 7.85 -1.36
N ARG A 702 2.23 7.67 -1.91
CA ARG A 702 2.71 8.47 -3.05
C ARG A 702 1.91 8.18 -4.32
N ALA A 703 1.69 6.91 -4.63
CA ALA A 703 0.93 6.50 -5.81
C ALA A 703 -0.49 7.06 -5.76
N SER A 704 -1.14 6.97 -4.60
CA SER A 704 -2.47 7.54 -4.35
C SER A 704 -2.48 9.05 -4.51
N TRP A 705 -1.50 9.75 -3.95
CA TRP A 705 -1.42 11.21 -4.08
C TRP A 705 -1.23 11.65 -5.53
N LEU A 706 -0.47 10.92 -6.34
CA LEU A 706 -0.25 11.24 -7.75
C LEU A 706 -1.48 11.01 -8.64
N ARG A 707 -2.50 10.30 -8.15
CA ARG A 707 -3.71 9.95 -8.91
C ARG A 707 -4.80 11.00 -8.78
N THR A 708 -5.61 11.11 -9.83
CA THR A 708 -6.86 11.88 -9.80
C THR A 708 -8.04 11.08 -9.24
N PHE A 709 -7.91 9.74 -9.18
CA PHE A 709 -9.01 8.78 -8.93
C PHE A 709 -10.21 8.99 -9.86
N SER A 710 -9.95 9.53 -11.04
CA SER A 710 -10.92 9.69 -12.10
C SER A 710 -10.32 9.28 -13.43
N LEU A 711 -11.06 8.45 -14.18
CA LEU A 711 -10.69 8.03 -15.53
C LEU A 711 -9.32 7.32 -15.63
N GLY A 712 -8.84 6.79 -14.52
CA GLY A 712 -7.55 6.13 -14.37
C GLY A 712 -6.34 7.07 -14.43
N LYS A 713 -6.52 8.41 -14.41
CA LYS A 713 -5.45 9.36 -14.74
C LYS A 713 -4.57 9.78 -13.57
N LEU A 714 -3.33 10.13 -13.89
CA LEU A 714 -2.40 10.85 -13.01
C LEU A 714 -2.65 12.36 -13.07
N LYS A 715 -2.41 13.03 -11.94
CA LYS A 715 -2.47 14.49 -11.82
C LYS A 715 -1.43 15.14 -12.72
N THR A 716 -1.79 16.27 -13.30
CA THR A 716 -0.90 17.15 -14.08
C THR A 716 -1.19 18.61 -13.74
N SER A 717 -0.25 19.49 -14.07
CA SER A 717 -0.42 20.95 -13.97
C SER A 717 -0.57 21.59 -15.37
N ASP A 718 -0.76 22.91 -15.41
CA ASP A 718 -0.81 23.71 -16.63
C ASP A 718 0.31 23.33 -17.63
N GLY A 719 -0.07 23.15 -18.89
CA GLY A 719 0.84 22.65 -19.94
C GLY A 719 1.06 21.13 -19.92
N ASN A 720 0.23 20.38 -19.17
CA ASN A 720 0.33 18.93 -19.02
C ASN A 720 1.71 18.52 -18.47
N LEU A 721 2.20 19.31 -17.51
CA LEU A 721 3.45 19.06 -16.77
C LEU A 721 3.14 18.22 -15.51
N LEU A 722 4.18 17.79 -14.80
CA LEU A 722 4.01 17.16 -13.48
C LEU A 722 3.20 18.07 -12.53
N PRO A 723 2.47 17.51 -11.56
CA PRO A 723 1.75 18.32 -10.56
C PRO A 723 2.76 19.01 -9.62
N TYR A 724 2.44 20.20 -9.15
CA TYR A 724 3.14 20.84 -8.03
C TYR A 724 2.68 20.26 -6.68
N ASN A 725 3.46 20.45 -5.62
CA ASN A 725 3.12 20.09 -4.23
C ASN A 725 2.01 20.98 -3.61
N THR A 726 1.02 21.38 -4.39
CA THR A 726 -0.07 22.29 -4.03
C THR A 726 -1.42 21.58 -4.02
N MET A 727 -2.41 22.19 -3.37
CA MET A 727 -3.76 21.60 -3.17
C MET A 727 -4.43 21.16 -4.47
N SER A 728 -4.21 21.89 -5.57
CA SER A 728 -4.76 21.58 -6.89
C SER A 728 -3.77 20.86 -7.81
N GLY A 729 -2.48 20.83 -7.45
CA GLY A 729 -1.39 20.49 -8.36
C GLY A 729 -0.90 21.68 -9.21
N GLU A 730 -1.51 22.86 -9.13
CA GLU A 730 -1.08 24.05 -9.89
C GLU A 730 -0.06 24.91 -9.12
N GLU A 731 0.88 25.51 -9.84
CA GLU A 731 2.00 26.27 -9.27
C GLU A 731 1.56 27.36 -8.28
N PHE A 732 0.49 28.09 -8.60
CA PHE A 732 0.12 29.31 -7.86
C PHE A 732 -0.77 29.06 -6.64
N ASP A 733 -1.20 27.82 -6.40
CA ASP A 733 -2.08 27.48 -5.27
C ASP A 733 -1.34 27.26 -3.95
N ALA A 734 -2.10 27.08 -2.86
CA ALA A 734 -1.54 26.81 -1.54
C ALA A 734 -0.83 25.44 -1.52
N ILE A 735 0.28 25.34 -0.78
CA ILE A 735 0.99 24.07 -0.56
C ILE A 735 0.04 23.09 0.11
N ASP A 736 -0.01 21.87 -0.43
CA ASP A 736 -0.74 20.76 0.17
C ASP A 736 0.11 20.16 1.30
N PRO A 737 -0.36 20.16 2.56
CA PRO A 737 0.38 19.58 3.67
C PRO A 737 0.58 18.05 3.53
N ASP A 738 -0.23 17.38 2.72
CA ASP A 738 -0.17 15.95 2.48
C ASP A 738 0.64 15.59 1.21
N ALA A 739 1.21 16.59 0.52
CA ALA A 739 2.04 16.35 -0.66
C ALA A 739 3.31 15.55 -0.32
N PRO A 740 3.66 14.51 -1.12
CA PRO A 740 4.88 13.75 -0.94
C PRO A 740 6.12 14.64 -1.00
N ALA A 741 7.09 14.38 -0.12
CA ALA A 741 8.36 15.09 -0.09
C ALA A 741 9.18 14.81 -1.36
N MET A 742 9.94 15.81 -1.81
CA MET A 742 10.89 15.70 -2.92
C MET A 742 12.28 16.07 -2.42
N ASP A 743 13.31 15.48 -3.01
CA ASP A 743 14.70 15.83 -2.70
C ASP A 743 14.98 17.24 -3.20
N MET A 744 15.07 18.18 -2.26
CA MET A 744 15.33 19.59 -2.53
C MET A 744 16.40 20.10 -1.56
N PRO A 745 17.68 20.21 -1.99
CA PRO A 745 18.77 20.66 -1.12
C PRO A 745 18.69 22.16 -0.80
N PHE A 746 17.80 22.89 -1.46
CA PHE A 746 17.62 24.33 -1.37
C PHE A 746 16.33 24.67 -0.60
N PRO A 747 16.39 24.88 0.73
CA PRO A 747 15.19 25.07 1.57
C PRO A 747 14.34 26.30 1.21
N GLN A 748 14.89 27.23 0.44
CA GLN A 748 14.18 28.40 -0.11
C GLN A 748 13.16 28.03 -1.21
N VAL A 749 13.28 26.86 -1.83
CA VAL A 749 12.35 26.39 -2.86
C VAL A 749 11.24 25.59 -2.18
N THR A 750 10.08 26.22 -1.98
CA THR A 750 8.95 25.61 -1.26
C THR A 750 7.89 25.01 -2.17
N LYS A 751 7.99 25.26 -3.47
CA LYS A 751 7.10 24.72 -4.51
C LYS A 751 7.93 24.10 -5.62
N TYR A 752 7.58 22.88 -5.99
CA TYR A 752 8.33 22.02 -6.90
C TYR A 752 7.39 21.00 -7.52
N PHE A 753 7.82 20.37 -8.63
CA PHE A 753 7.09 19.26 -9.22
C PHE A 753 7.11 18.03 -8.31
N VAL A 754 6.06 17.23 -8.33
CA VAL A 754 5.94 15.97 -7.59
C VAL A 754 5.79 14.84 -8.60
N ALA A 755 6.56 13.78 -8.41
CA ALA A 755 6.58 12.59 -9.27
C ALA A 755 6.69 11.32 -8.42
N GLY A 756 6.72 10.15 -9.09
CA GLY A 756 6.98 8.86 -8.44
C GLY A 756 8.34 8.82 -7.74
N ASP A 757 9.39 9.22 -8.44
CA ASP A 757 10.73 9.38 -7.84
C ASP A 757 10.89 10.76 -7.18
N ILE A 758 11.56 10.79 -6.01
CA ILE A 758 11.73 12.02 -5.23
C ILE A 758 12.76 12.98 -5.83
N ARG A 759 13.62 12.51 -6.74
CA ARG A 759 14.70 13.26 -7.38
C ARG A 759 14.31 13.77 -8.77
N ALA A 760 13.03 13.72 -9.16
CA ALA A 760 12.56 14.17 -10.47
C ALA A 760 12.87 15.63 -10.82
N ASN A 761 13.12 16.48 -9.81
CA ASN A 761 13.50 17.89 -9.98
C ASN A 761 15.03 18.09 -10.11
N GLU A 762 15.85 17.02 -10.04
CA GLU A 762 17.30 17.14 -10.00
C GLU A 762 17.85 17.91 -11.20
N ASN A 763 17.33 17.68 -12.41
CA ASN A 763 17.62 18.51 -13.57
C ASN A 763 16.43 18.57 -14.55
N PRO A 764 16.34 19.58 -15.45
CA PRO A 764 15.18 19.79 -16.30
C PRO A 764 14.94 18.66 -17.30
N PHE A 765 15.99 18.00 -17.79
CA PHE A 765 15.82 16.86 -18.70
C PHE A 765 15.20 15.66 -17.98
N LEU A 766 15.60 15.39 -16.74
CA LEU A 766 14.97 14.34 -15.93
C LEU A 766 13.49 14.67 -15.69
N THR A 767 13.17 15.90 -15.30
CA THR A 767 11.78 16.39 -15.18
C THR A 767 11.00 16.17 -16.49
N SER A 768 11.61 16.41 -17.65
CA SER A 768 11.01 16.14 -18.96
C SER A 768 10.68 14.67 -19.18
N ILE A 769 11.58 13.74 -18.81
CA ILE A 769 11.32 12.29 -18.92
C ILE A 769 10.17 11.86 -18.00
N HIS A 770 10.17 12.29 -16.73
CA HIS A 770 9.05 11.98 -15.83
C HIS A 770 7.73 12.50 -16.40
N THR A 771 7.74 13.74 -16.93
CA THR A 771 6.54 14.34 -17.53
C THR A 771 6.05 13.55 -18.73
N VAL A 772 6.93 13.12 -19.65
CA VAL A 772 6.49 12.43 -20.87
C VAL A 772 5.85 11.08 -20.56
N PHE A 773 6.29 10.37 -19.52
CA PHE A 773 5.63 9.12 -19.10
C PHE A 773 4.31 9.33 -18.36
N VAL A 774 4.15 10.44 -17.63
CA VAL A 774 2.84 10.82 -17.09
C VAL A 774 1.87 11.16 -18.23
N ARG A 775 2.33 11.88 -19.25
CA ARG A 775 1.55 12.15 -20.47
C ARG A 775 1.17 10.84 -21.18
N GLU A 776 2.13 9.92 -21.30
CA GLU A 776 1.91 8.64 -21.95
C GLU A 776 0.88 7.78 -21.21
N HIS A 777 0.95 7.73 -19.89
CA HIS A 777 -0.06 7.09 -19.05
C HIS A 777 -1.44 7.67 -19.32
N ASN A 778 -1.58 9.00 -19.23
CA ASN A 778 -2.87 9.67 -19.40
C ASN A 778 -3.42 9.50 -20.83
N ARG A 779 -2.56 9.45 -21.86
CA ARG A 779 -2.92 9.14 -23.24
C ARG A 779 -3.48 7.71 -23.36
N LEU A 780 -2.82 6.72 -22.75
CA LEU A 780 -3.29 5.33 -22.71
C LEU A 780 -4.64 5.22 -21.99
N CYS A 781 -4.84 5.95 -20.90
CA CYS A 781 -6.14 6.00 -20.23
C CYS A 781 -7.25 6.48 -21.19
N ASP A 782 -6.99 7.54 -21.97
CA ASP A 782 -7.95 8.07 -22.94
C ASP A 782 -8.30 7.08 -24.05
N GLU A 783 -7.36 6.22 -24.45
CA GLU A 783 -7.60 5.14 -25.42
C GLU A 783 -8.39 4.00 -24.79
N LEU A 784 -7.99 3.55 -23.60
CA LEU A 784 -8.65 2.47 -22.87
C LEU A 784 -10.11 2.80 -22.53
N ILE A 785 -10.42 4.06 -22.20
CA ILE A 785 -11.81 4.50 -21.97
C ILE A 785 -12.67 4.35 -23.23
N GLN A 786 -12.09 4.58 -24.41
CA GLN A 786 -12.82 4.44 -25.67
C GLN A 786 -13.04 2.96 -26.03
N GLU A 787 -12.05 2.11 -25.76
CA GLU A 787 -12.10 0.67 -26.03
C GLU A 787 -12.94 -0.10 -25.01
N HIS A 788 -12.92 0.34 -23.75
CA HIS A 788 -13.53 -0.31 -22.59
C HIS A 788 -14.35 0.68 -21.74
N PRO A 789 -15.49 1.20 -22.27
CA PRO A 789 -16.28 2.22 -21.58
C PRO A 789 -16.96 1.72 -20.28
N ASP A 790 -16.93 0.42 -20.02
CA ASP A 790 -17.44 -0.24 -18.82
C ASP A 790 -16.39 -0.45 -17.72
N TRP A 791 -15.11 -0.15 -17.99
CA TRP A 791 -14.05 -0.29 -16.99
C TRP A 791 -14.10 0.82 -15.94
N THR A 792 -13.72 0.45 -14.72
CA THR A 792 -13.59 1.39 -13.59
C THR A 792 -12.29 2.21 -13.68
N ASP A 793 -12.20 3.30 -12.91
CA ASP A 793 -10.96 4.08 -12.72
C ASP A 793 -9.75 3.18 -12.46
N GLU A 794 -9.89 2.26 -11.50
CA GLU A 794 -8.82 1.37 -11.07
C GLU A 794 -8.40 0.40 -12.17
N MET A 795 -9.35 -0.15 -12.94
CA MET A 795 -9.03 -1.05 -14.06
C MET A 795 -8.25 -0.32 -15.15
N ILE A 796 -8.65 0.90 -15.50
CA ILE A 796 -7.96 1.74 -16.49
C ILE A 796 -6.57 2.13 -15.99
N TYR A 797 -6.45 2.61 -14.75
CA TYR A 797 -5.19 3.00 -14.12
C TYR A 797 -4.18 1.84 -14.15
N GLN A 798 -4.58 0.65 -13.67
CA GLN A 798 -3.67 -0.50 -13.61
C GLN A 798 -3.26 -0.99 -15.00
N ARG A 799 -4.18 -0.94 -15.98
CA ARG A 799 -3.84 -1.33 -17.36
C ARG A 799 -2.85 -0.34 -17.99
N ALA A 800 -3.09 0.96 -17.87
CA ALA A 800 -2.18 1.98 -18.36
C ALA A 800 -0.81 1.91 -17.67
N ARG A 801 -0.78 1.76 -16.33
CA ARG A 801 0.44 1.57 -15.53
C ARG A 801 1.27 0.39 -16.03
N LYS A 802 0.63 -0.75 -16.27
CA LYS A 802 1.28 -1.96 -16.78
C LYS A 802 1.93 -1.73 -18.15
N ILE A 803 1.20 -1.11 -19.09
CA ILE A 803 1.72 -0.84 -20.43
C ILE A 803 2.91 0.13 -20.36
N VAL A 804 2.84 1.18 -19.53
CA VAL A 804 3.96 2.11 -19.33
C VAL A 804 5.18 1.40 -18.74
N GLY A 805 5.02 0.56 -17.72
CA GLY A 805 6.11 -0.25 -17.18
C GLY A 805 6.76 -1.12 -18.26
N ALA A 806 5.94 -1.80 -19.07
CA ALA A 806 6.41 -2.61 -20.19
C ALA A 806 7.15 -1.78 -21.28
N LEU A 807 6.70 -0.55 -21.56
CA LEU A 807 7.39 0.35 -22.49
C LEU A 807 8.76 0.76 -21.94
N ILE A 808 8.87 1.06 -20.64
CA ILE A 808 10.16 1.39 -20.00
C ILE A 808 11.10 0.18 -20.07
N GLU A 809 10.62 -1.02 -19.71
CA GLU A 809 11.39 -2.27 -19.85
C GLU A 809 11.86 -2.47 -21.29
N SER A 810 10.97 -2.30 -22.28
CA SER A 810 11.33 -2.46 -23.69
C SER A 810 12.41 -1.47 -24.13
N VAL A 811 12.31 -0.19 -23.76
CA VAL A 811 13.35 0.80 -24.08
C VAL A 811 14.70 0.39 -23.44
N VAL A 812 14.68 -0.13 -22.21
CA VAL A 812 15.90 -0.62 -21.54
C VAL A 812 16.54 -1.78 -22.30
N TYR A 813 15.79 -2.84 -22.57
CA TYR A 813 16.35 -4.09 -23.10
C TYR A 813 16.53 -4.10 -24.62
N GLU A 814 15.68 -3.38 -25.37
CA GLU A 814 15.70 -3.38 -26.85
C GLU A 814 16.50 -2.23 -27.45
N GLU A 815 16.68 -1.10 -26.73
CA GLU A 815 17.37 0.08 -27.26
C GLU A 815 18.62 0.47 -26.46
N TRP A 816 18.45 0.72 -25.16
CA TRP A 816 19.49 1.36 -24.35
C TRP A 816 20.65 0.42 -24.00
N LEU A 817 20.38 -0.76 -23.43
CA LEU A 817 21.45 -1.75 -23.12
C LEU A 817 22.25 -2.16 -24.37
N PRO A 818 21.63 -2.47 -25.53
CA PRO A 818 22.38 -2.72 -26.77
C PRO A 818 23.28 -1.55 -27.18
N THR A 819 22.82 -0.31 -27.00
CA THR A 819 23.63 0.89 -27.30
C THR A 819 24.86 0.99 -26.39
N LEU A 820 24.79 0.52 -25.14
CA LEU A 820 25.97 0.42 -24.27
C LEU A 820 26.97 -0.68 -24.70
N GLY A 821 26.61 -1.51 -25.69
CA GLY A 821 27.38 -2.64 -26.18
C GLY A 821 27.10 -3.95 -25.42
N MET A 822 26.00 -4.01 -24.66
CA MET A 822 25.60 -5.22 -23.94
C MET A 822 24.90 -6.20 -24.85
N GLN A 823 25.30 -7.47 -24.76
CA GLN A 823 24.62 -8.57 -25.42
C GLN A 823 23.51 -9.08 -24.49
N VAL A 824 22.27 -8.63 -24.73
CA VAL A 824 21.09 -9.14 -24.03
C VAL A 824 20.79 -10.53 -24.59
N GLN A 825 21.10 -11.58 -23.82
CA GLN A 825 20.85 -12.96 -24.24
C GLN A 825 19.35 -13.23 -24.29
N ALA A 826 18.91 -14.10 -25.21
CA ALA A 826 17.52 -14.56 -25.25
C ALA A 826 17.15 -15.21 -23.90
N SER A 827 16.09 -14.71 -23.28
CA SER A 827 15.62 -15.23 -21.98
C SER A 827 15.08 -16.66 -22.12
N GLN A 828 15.10 -17.41 -21.02
CA GLN A 828 14.38 -18.69 -20.88
C GLN A 828 13.00 -18.49 -20.22
N GLY A 829 12.60 -17.24 -19.95
CA GLY A 829 11.41 -16.89 -19.17
C GLY A 829 11.74 -16.56 -17.71
N TYR A 830 10.70 -16.34 -16.92
CA TYR A 830 10.78 -16.07 -15.48
C TYR A 830 11.45 -17.22 -14.71
N ASP A 831 12.48 -16.88 -13.91
CA ASP A 831 13.17 -17.77 -12.97
C ASP A 831 12.82 -17.39 -11.53
N GLN A 832 11.89 -18.13 -10.93
CA GLN A 832 11.45 -17.93 -9.55
C GLN A 832 12.56 -18.17 -8.49
N SER A 833 13.69 -18.79 -8.86
CA SER A 833 14.82 -19.01 -7.96
C SER A 833 15.82 -17.85 -7.94
N LEU A 834 15.68 -16.90 -8.85
CA LEU A 834 16.57 -15.76 -9.00
C LEU A 834 16.10 -14.57 -8.16
N ASP A 835 17.02 -14.02 -7.36
CA ASP A 835 16.78 -12.82 -6.56
C ASP A 835 17.13 -11.58 -7.40
N PRO A 836 16.14 -10.73 -7.76
CA PRO A 836 16.34 -9.53 -8.56
C PRO A 836 16.87 -8.34 -7.74
N GLY A 837 17.13 -8.49 -6.44
CA GLY A 837 17.61 -7.40 -5.60
C GLY A 837 18.86 -6.68 -6.14
N ILE A 838 19.01 -5.41 -5.80
CA ILE A 838 20.14 -4.60 -6.29
C ILE A 838 21.44 -5.02 -5.62
N MET A 839 22.46 -5.33 -6.42
CA MET A 839 23.82 -5.58 -5.93
C MET A 839 24.44 -4.32 -5.32
N ASN A 840 25.09 -4.48 -4.16
CA ASN A 840 25.77 -3.36 -3.50
C ASN A 840 26.83 -2.73 -4.42
N VAL A 841 27.67 -3.54 -5.08
CA VAL A 841 28.72 -3.08 -6.00
C VAL A 841 28.17 -2.45 -7.30
N PHE A 842 26.97 -2.84 -7.73
CA PHE A 842 26.29 -2.24 -8.87
C PHE A 842 25.95 -0.78 -8.55
N SER A 843 25.15 -0.56 -7.51
CA SER A 843 24.63 0.77 -7.14
C SER A 843 25.68 1.73 -6.56
N SER A 844 26.73 1.20 -5.90
CA SER A 844 27.75 2.04 -5.27
C SER A 844 28.99 2.28 -6.12
N ALA A 845 29.18 1.54 -7.23
CA ALA A 845 30.31 1.74 -8.14
C ALA A 845 29.93 1.61 -9.63
N ALA A 846 29.55 0.41 -10.09
CA ALA A 846 29.48 0.15 -11.53
C ALA A 846 28.45 1.02 -12.27
N PHE A 847 27.28 1.24 -11.68
CA PHE A 847 26.20 2.00 -12.29
C PHE A 847 26.32 3.52 -12.11
N ARG A 848 27.37 4.00 -11.42
CA ARG A 848 27.77 5.42 -11.40
C ARG A 848 28.47 5.86 -12.69
N TYR A 849 28.29 5.12 -13.79
CA TYR A 849 28.95 5.37 -15.07
C TYR A 849 28.53 6.73 -15.65
N GLY A 850 27.26 7.13 -15.45
CA GLY A 850 26.72 8.38 -15.98
C GLY A 850 27.51 9.61 -15.54
N HIS A 851 28.10 9.59 -14.33
CA HIS A 851 28.81 10.74 -13.79
C HIS A 851 30.08 11.16 -14.55
N THR A 852 30.65 10.29 -15.38
CA THR A 852 31.79 10.64 -16.27
C THR A 852 31.32 11.03 -17.68
N THR A 853 30.11 10.63 -18.07
CA THR A 853 29.60 10.86 -19.43
C THR A 853 28.75 12.12 -19.60
N ILE A 854 28.50 12.89 -18.53
CA ILE A 854 27.64 14.09 -18.56
C ILE A 854 28.37 15.30 -19.16
N ASN A 855 27.66 16.09 -19.97
CA ASN A 855 28.15 17.35 -20.55
C ASN A 855 28.02 18.54 -19.56
N SER A 856 28.88 19.55 -19.73
CA SER A 856 28.87 20.78 -18.93
C SER A 856 27.64 21.67 -19.14
N THR A 857 26.92 21.47 -20.24
CA THR A 857 25.79 22.30 -20.67
C THR A 857 24.66 21.41 -21.19
N LEU A 858 23.42 21.73 -20.81
CA LEU A 858 22.21 21.17 -21.39
C LEU A 858 21.75 22.07 -22.54
N LEU A 859 21.76 21.54 -23.75
CA LEU A 859 21.33 22.28 -24.94
C LEU A 859 19.81 22.44 -24.97
N ARG A 860 19.34 23.60 -25.44
CA ARG A 860 17.91 23.91 -25.62
C ARG A 860 17.66 24.31 -27.07
N MET A 861 16.85 23.52 -27.78
CA MET A 861 16.57 23.72 -29.20
C MET A 861 15.07 23.75 -29.48
N ASP A 862 14.64 24.51 -30.48
CA ASP A 862 13.27 24.41 -30.97
C ASP A 862 13.05 23.16 -31.86
N ASP A 863 11.80 22.92 -32.28
CA ASP A 863 11.44 21.76 -33.10
C ASP A 863 11.88 21.89 -34.58
N ASP A 864 12.61 22.95 -34.94
CA ASP A 864 13.28 23.09 -36.23
C ASP A 864 14.81 22.83 -36.11
N GLY A 865 15.30 22.59 -34.88
CA GLY A 865 16.71 22.36 -34.58
C GLY A 865 17.54 23.64 -34.42
N HIS A 866 16.90 24.80 -34.21
CA HIS A 866 17.60 26.07 -33.97
C HIS A 866 17.83 26.31 -32.47
N THR A 867 18.86 27.10 -32.17
CA THR A 867 19.15 27.53 -30.80
C THR A 867 18.08 28.49 -30.25
N MET A 868 17.63 28.27 -29.02
CA MET A 868 16.60 29.11 -28.41
C MET A 868 17.13 30.51 -28.02
N PRO A 869 16.28 31.56 -28.05
CA PRO A 869 16.65 32.90 -27.56
C PRO A 869 17.09 32.94 -26.09
N GLN A 870 16.58 32.03 -25.27
CA GLN A 870 16.95 31.85 -23.87
C GLN A 870 18.38 31.28 -23.71
N GLY A 871 18.98 30.76 -24.78
CA GLY A 871 20.30 30.13 -24.80
C GLY A 871 20.32 28.72 -24.21
N ASP A 872 21.49 28.14 -24.02
CA ASP A 872 21.65 26.86 -23.29
C ASP A 872 21.82 27.10 -21.79
N VAL A 873 21.71 26.04 -20.98
CA VAL A 873 21.87 26.12 -19.51
C VAL A 873 23.09 25.33 -19.06
N ALA A 874 24.01 25.97 -18.32
CA ALA A 874 25.12 25.28 -17.70
C ALA A 874 24.58 24.29 -16.65
N LEU A 875 25.14 23.09 -16.55
CA LEU A 875 24.61 22.04 -15.68
C LEU A 875 24.54 22.48 -14.21
N ARG A 876 25.53 23.23 -13.74
CA ARG A 876 25.55 23.79 -12.38
C ARG A 876 24.35 24.69 -12.06
N ASP A 877 23.77 25.35 -13.07
CA ASP A 877 22.62 26.25 -12.93
C ASP A 877 21.28 25.52 -13.18
N ALA A 878 21.34 24.27 -13.67
CA ALA A 878 20.18 23.43 -13.96
C ALA A 878 19.69 22.64 -12.72
N PHE A 879 20.56 22.42 -11.74
CA PHE A 879 20.24 21.58 -10.59
C PHE A 879 19.11 22.13 -9.73
N PHE A 880 18.08 21.31 -9.48
CA PHE A 880 16.91 21.64 -8.63
C PHE A 880 16.24 22.97 -9.00
N ASN A 881 16.17 23.25 -10.30
CA ASN A 881 15.61 24.47 -10.87
C ASN A 881 14.35 24.16 -11.70
N PRO A 882 13.17 23.99 -11.08
CA PRO A 882 11.94 23.65 -11.80
C PRO A 882 11.51 24.71 -12.82
N ALA A 883 11.85 25.99 -12.61
CA ALA A 883 11.56 27.06 -13.57
C ALA A 883 12.29 26.93 -14.90
N ALA A 884 13.39 26.19 -14.98
CA ALA A 884 14.10 25.99 -16.25
C ALA A 884 13.21 25.31 -17.31
N VAL A 885 12.22 24.51 -16.91
CA VAL A 885 11.23 23.92 -17.83
C VAL A 885 10.25 24.99 -18.34
N SER A 886 9.68 25.80 -17.46
CA SER A 886 8.71 26.84 -17.84
C SER A 886 9.35 28.01 -18.60
N GLU A 887 10.63 28.32 -18.36
CA GLU A 887 11.39 29.38 -19.07
C GLU A 887 11.42 29.20 -20.60
N VAL A 888 11.37 27.95 -21.07
CA VAL A 888 11.40 27.60 -22.49
C VAL A 888 10.06 27.08 -23.01
N GLY A 889 9.00 27.21 -22.21
CA GLY A 889 7.63 26.91 -22.61
C GLY A 889 7.24 25.44 -22.57
N GLY A 890 8.06 24.55 -21.98
CA GLY A 890 7.76 23.13 -21.91
C GLY A 890 8.98 22.23 -21.82
N ILE A 891 8.76 20.94 -22.08
CA ILE A 891 9.76 19.87 -21.96
C ILE A 891 10.48 19.59 -23.28
N GLU A 892 9.85 19.98 -24.38
CA GLU A 892 10.22 19.71 -25.77
C GLU A 892 11.64 20.20 -26.10
N PRO A 893 12.08 21.40 -25.68
CA PRO A 893 13.41 21.88 -26.05
C PRO A 893 14.59 21.06 -25.52
N TYR A 894 14.39 20.41 -24.37
CA TYR A 894 15.40 19.53 -23.79
C TYR A 894 15.49 18.23 -24.57
N PHE A 895 14.38 17.70 -25.08
CA PHE A 895 14.40 16.50 -25.91
C PHE A 895 15.15 16.72 -27.23
N ALA A 896 14.92 17.86 -27.90
CA ALA A 896 15.66 18.22 -29.11
C ALA A 896 17.15 18.38 -28.82
N GLY A 897 17.52 19.24 -27.84
CA GLY A 897 18.92 19.52 -27.52
C GLY A 897 19.71 18.26 -27.14
N MET A 898 19.16 17.42 -26.27
CA MET A 898 19.82 16.20 -25.79
C MET A 898 20.08 15.16 -26.89
N SER A 899 19.31 15.19 -27.98
CA SER A 899 19.48 14.28 -29.12
C SER A 899 20.63 14.69 -30.05
N THR A 900 21.17 15.90 -29.88
CA THR A 900 22.16 16.49 -30.80
C THR A 900 23.56 16.53 -30.20
N VAL A 901 23.65 16.59 -28.87
CA VAL A 901 24.93 16.64 -28.16
C VAL A 901 25.49 15.24 -27.94
N VAL A 902 26.77 15.06 -28.28
CA VAL A 902 27.51 13.83 -27.96
C VAL A 902 27.86 13.86 -26.47
N GLN A 903 27.59 12.77 -25.76
CA GLN A 903 27.95 12.64 -24.36
C GLN A 903 29.47 12.67 -24.16
N GLN A 904 29.93 12.98 -22.95
CA GLN A 904 31.35 12.80 -22.61
C GLN A 904 31.72 11.31 -22.61
N ASP A 905 33.01 11.01 -22.80
CA ASP A 905 33.51 9.65 -22.88
C ASP A 905 33.49 8.95 -21.50
N PHE A 906 33.27 7.63 -21.47
CA PHE A 906 33.36 6.84 -20.24
C PHE A 906 34.83 6.67 -19.85
N ASP A 907 35.37 7.56 -19.02
CA ASP A 907 36.77 7.51 -18.61
C ASP A 907 37.00 8.12 -17.21
N CYS A 908 38.27 8.36 -16.87
CA CYS A 908 38.67 8.97 -15.60
C CYS A 908 38.72 10.50 -15.68
N HIS A 909 37.86 11.17 -16.46
CA HIS A 909 37.70 12.62 -16.47
C HIS A 909 36.28 12.99 -16.06
N VAL A 910 36.11 14.04 -15.26
CA VAL A 910 34.80 14.54 -14.87
C VAL A 910 34.82 16.07 -14.97
N ILE A 911 33.80 16.61 -15.61
CA ILE A 911 33.58 18.04 -15.79
C ILE A 911 33.53 18.79 -14.45
N ASP A 912 33.93 20.06 -14.44
CA ASP A 912 34.01 20.85 -13.22
C ASP A 912 32.63 21.10 -12.59
N GLU A 913 31.56 21.13 -13.39
CA GLU A 913 30.17 21.25 -12.93
C GLU A 913 29.78 20.16 -11.93
N LEU A 914 30.37 18.96 -12.02
CA LEU A 914 30.15 17.86 -11.08
C LEU A 914 31.31 17.69 -10.08
N ARG A 915 32.55 17.99 -10.51
CA ARG A 915 33.74 17.77 -9.68
C ARG A 915 34.01 18.89 -8.67
N ASN A 916 33.61 20.11 -8.98
CA ASN A 916 33.92 21.30 -8.16
C ASN A 916 32.70 22.15 -7.85
N PHE A 917 31.64 22.07 -8.66
CA PHE A 917 30.46 22.91 -8.55
C PHE A 917 29.15 22.13 -8.35
N LEU A 918 29.22 20.89 -7.83
CA LEU A 918 28.03 20.08 -7.62
C LEU A 918 27.07 20.80 -6.66
N PHE A 919 25.87 21.13 -7.15
CA PHE A 919 24.84 21.92 -6.44
C PHE A 919 25.25 23.35 -6.07
N GLY A 920 26.29 23.90 -6.70
CA GLY A 920 26.66 25.31 -6.57
C GLY A 920 28.15 25.53 -6.28
N PRO A 921 28.55 26.77 -5.97
CA PRO A 921 29.95 27.13 -5.77
C PRO A 921 30.53 26.65 -4.42
N PRO A 922 31.85 26.33 -4.37
CA PRO A 922 32.55 25.99 -3.14
C PRO A 922 32.34 27.03 -2.03
N GLY A 923 32.07 26.55 -0.81
CA GLY A 923 31.79 27.41 0.35
C GLY A 923 30.35 27.93 0.43
N SER A 924 29.48 27.56 -0.50
CA SER A 924 28.06 27.95 -0.51
C SER A 924 27.15 26.81 -0.99
N GLY A 925 27.45 25.59 -0.54
CA GLY A 925 26.70 24.37 -0.89
C GLY A 925 27.37 23.50 -1.95
N GLY A 926 28.36 24.03 -2.69
CA GLY A 926 29.12 23.27 -3.68
C GLY A 926 29.88 22.08 -3.14
N MET A 927 29.88 20.97 -3.87
CA MET A 927 30.54 19.70 -3.52
C MET A 927 31.32 19.10 -4.71
N ASP A 928 32.02 18.00 -4.44
CA ASP A 928 32.75 17.19 -5.41
C ASP A 928 32.12 15.80 -5.53
N LEU A 929 31.47 15.53 -6.66
CA LEU A 929 30.78 14.28 -6.92
C LEU A 929 31.73 13.07 -6.96
N VAL A 930 32.95 13.24 -7.48
CA VAL A 930 33.96 12.16 -7.51
C VAL A 930 34.33 11.77 -6.10
N SER A 931 34.62 12.76 -5.24
CA SER A 931 34.93 12.53 -3.84
C SER A 931 33.79 11.84 -3.10
N LEU A 932 32.54 12.28 -3.33
CA LEU A 932 31.33 11.67 -2.76
C LEU A 932 31.12 10.22 -3.23
N ASN A 933 31.30 9.93 -4.52
CA ASN A 933 31.15 8.58 -5.07
C ASN A 933 32.14 7.60 -4.42
N LEU A 934 33.41 8.00 -4.33
CA LEU A 934 34.44 7.18 -3.70
C LEU A 934 34.16 6.98 -2.21
N GLN A 935 33.76 8.05 -1.52
CA GLN A 935 33.49 7.98 -0.09
C GLN A 935 32.24 7.13 0.22
N ARG A 936 31.19 7.23 -0.58
CA ARG A 936 29.99 6.36 -0.52
C ARG A 936 30.33 4.90 -0.78
N GLY A 937 31.16 4.61 -1.78
CA GLY A 937 31.63 3.24 -2.04
C GLY A 937 32.40 2.66 -0.84
N ARG A 938 33.30 3.45 -0.24
CA ARG A 938 34.03 3.07 0.98
C ARG A 938 33.10 2.88 2.18
N GLU A 939 32.16 3.80 2.39
CA GLU A 939 31.17 3.75 3.47
C GLU A 939 30.22 2.57 3.38
N ARG A 940 29.91 2.11 2.16
CA ARG A 940 29.11 0.91 1.89
C ARG A 940 29.91 -0.39 1.88
N GLY A 941 31.14 -0.34 2.38
CA GLY A 941 32.00 -1.50 2.57
C GLY A 941 32.55 -2.11 1.29
N LEU A 942 32.69 -1.36 0.19
CA LEU A 942 33.27 -1.93 -1.05
C LEU A 942 34.74 -2.31 -0.91
N ALA A 943 35.05 -3.54 -1.31
CA ALA A 943 36.41 -4.03 -1.45
C ALA A 943 37.21 -3.27 -2.53
N ASP A 944 38.51 -3.54 -2.63
CA ASP A 944 39.33 -2.97 -3.68
C ASP A 944 38.95 -3.56 -5.05
N TYR A 945 39.37 -2.84 -6.10
CA TYR A 945 39.08 -3.19 -7.48
C TYR A 945 39.45 -4.64 -7.85
N ASN A 946 40.62 -5.14 -7.42
CA ASN A 946 41.05 -6.51 -7.76
C ASN A 946 40.26 -7.57 -6.99
N THR A 947 39.87 -7.30 -5.75
CA THR A 947 38.96 -8.17 -4.99
C THR A 947 37.60 -8.28 -5.67
N ILE A 948 37.04 -7.16 -6.15
CA ILE A 948 35.77 -7.16 -6.89
C ILE A 948 35.89 -7.94 -8.19
N ARG A 949 36.93 -7.73 -8.99
CA ARG A 949 37.20 -8.52 -10.20
C ARG A 949 37.19 -10.03 -9.92
N LYS A 950 37.88 -10.45 -8.86
CA LYS A 950 37.96 -11.85 -8.46
C LYS A 950 36.59 -12.44 -8.10
N SER A 951 35.72 -11.67 -7.44
CA SER A 951 34.34 -12.10 -7.12
C SER A 951 33.50 -12.38 -8.37
N PHE A 952 33.79 -11.71 -9.49
CA PHE A 952 33.15 -11.96 -10.79
C PHE A 952 33.96 -12.91 -11.69
N GLY A 953 34.89 -13.69 -11.11
CA GLY A 953 35.65 -14.71 -11.83
C GLY A 953 36.75 -14.17 -12.75
N MET A 954 37.12 -12.89 -12.62
CA MET A 954 38.18 -12.27 -13.42
C MET A 954 39.54 -12.33 -12.73
N GLU A 955 40.60 -12.40 -13.53
CA GLU A 955 41.97 -12.36 -13.02
C GLU A 955 42.31 -10.96 -12.44
N PRO A 956 42.99 -10.89 -11.28
CA PRO A 956 43.51 -9.65 -10.73
C PRO A 956 44.54 -8.99 -11.66
N ILE A 957 44.50 -7.67 -11.74
CA ILE A 957 45.46 -6.87 -12.50
C ILE A 957 46.70 -6.60 -11.63
N SER A 958 47.89 -6.83 -12.20
CA SER A 958 49.17 -6.79 -11.47
C SER A 958 49.94 -5.46 -11.60
N THR A 959 49.63 -4.62 -12.58
CA THR A 959 50.30 -3.33 -12.81
C THR A 959 49.30 -2.31 -13.36
N PHE A 960 49.52 -1.01 -13.09
CA PHE A 960 48.63 0.05 -13.61
C PHE A 960 48.54 0.03 -15.14
N ALA A 961 49.66 -0.21 -15.84
CA ALA A 961 49.71 -0.33 -17.30
C ALA A 961 48.88 -1.48 -17.90
N LYS A 962 48.41 -2.42 -17.08
CA LYS A 962 47.47 -3.47 -17.50
C LYS A 962 46.00 -3.07 -17.29
N ILE A 963 45.73 -2.01 -16.50
CA ILE A 963 44.40 -1.42 -16.35
C ILE A 963 44.11 -0.55 -17.57
N SER A 964 44.95 0.47 -17.80
CA SER A 964 44.75 1.46 -18.85
C SER A 964 45.89 1.46 -19.87
N PRO A 965 45.60 1.60 -21.18
CA PRO A 965 46.63 1.82 -22.19
C PRO A 965 47.23 3.23 -22.14
N ASP A 966 46.64 4.18 -21.40
CA ASP A 966 47.13 5.56 -21.31
C ASP A 966 48.33 5.69 -20.35
N PRO A 967 49.55 5.98 -20.84
CA PRO A 967 50.73 6.13 -19.99
C PRO A 967 50.61 7.32 -19.01
N VAL A 968 49.86 8.38 -19.34
CA VAL A 968 49.68 9.55 -18.47
C VAL A 968 48.82 9.18 -17.27
N LEU A 969 47.66 8.57 -17.51
CA LEU A 969 46.82 8.03 -16.45
C LEU A 969 47.59 7.03 -15.57
N ASN A 970 48.37 6.12 -16.17
CA ASN A 970 49.21 5.18 -15.43
C ASN A 970 50.22 5.86 -14.48
N GLN A 971 50.82 6.98 -14.90
CA GLN A 971 51.71 7.77 -14.05
C GLN A 971 50.94 8.44 -12.90
N LYS A 972 49.74 8.98 -13.17
CA LYS A 972 48.85 9.54 -12.13
C LYS A 972 48.48 8.48 -11.10
N PHE A 973 48.05 7.29 -11.52
CA PHE A 973 47.79 6.16 -10.62
C PHE A 973 48.99 5.81 -9.73
N ALA A 974 50.20 5.72 -10.32
CA ALA A 974 51.41 5.43 -9.57
C ALA A 974 51.75 6.52 -8.54
N SER A 975 51.44 7.79 -8.85
CA SER A 975 51.65 8.92 -7.92
C SER A 975 50.65 8.93 -6.75
N VAL A 976 49.39 8.58 -7.01
CA VAL A 976 48.30 8.67 -6.04
C VAL A 976 48.18 7.40 -5.19
N TYR A 977 47.94 6.25 -5.82
CA TYR A 977 47.68 4.99 -5.10
C TYR A 977 48.95 4.28 -4.63
N LYS A 978 50.05 4.42 -5.38
CA LYS A 978 51.36 3.75 -5.18
C LYS A 978 51.33 2.22 -5.30
N ASP A 979 50.26 1.57 -4.85
CA ASP A 979 49.98 0.14 -4.91
C ASP A 979 48.63 -0.12 -5.59
N ILE A 980 48.63 -1.03 -6.56
CA ILE A 980 47.43 -1.44 -7.31
C ILE A 980 46.36 -2.09 -6.42
N SER A 981 46.74 -2.69 -5.29
CA SER A 981 45.80 -3.30 -4.33
C SER A 981 44.92 -2.28 -3.61
N LYS A 982 45.19 -0.97 -3.79
CA LYS A 982 44.47 0.13 -3.14
C LYS A 982 43.50 0.85 -4.06
N VAL A 983 43.42 0.47 -5.32
CA VAL A 983 42.55 1.12 -6.31
C VAL A 983 41.08 0.91 -5.92
N ASP A 984 40.35 2.02 -5.75
CA ASP A 984 38.91 1.98 -5.55
C ASP A 984 38.20 1.41 -6.81
N PRO A 985 37.13 0.61 -6.64
CA PRO A 985 36.53 -0.13 -7.74
C PRO A 985 36.00 0.74 -8.88
N TRP A 986 35.33 1.86 -8.57
CA TRP A 986 34.84 2.78 -9.58
C TRP A 986 35.99 3.34 -10.43
N VAL A 987 37.08 3.78 -9.79
CA VAL A 987 38.29 4.28 -10.48
C VAL A 987 38.92 3.21 -11.37
N GLY A 988 39.02 1.97 -10.86
CA GLY A 988 39.55 0.86 -11.63
C GLY A 988 38.71 0.54 -12.87
N MET A 989 37.38 0.51 -12.73
CA MET A 989 36.43 0.26 -13.82
C MET A 989 36.48 1.34 -14.91
N LEU A 990 36.55 2.62 -14.51
CA LEU A 990 36.66 3.75 -15.45
C LEU A 990 37.98 3.75 -16.23
N ALA A 991 39.06 3.26 -15.62
CA ALA A 991 40.38 3.22 -16.24
C ALA A 991 40.59 2.02 -17.17
N GLU A 992 39.70 1.03 -17.15
CA GLU A 992 39.84 -0.17 -17.98
C GLU A 992 39.83 0.17 -19.48
N LYS A 993 40.65 -0.56 -20.24
CA LYS A 993 40.49 -0.61 -21.69
C LYS A 993 39.07 -1.10 -22.02
N LYS A 994 38.34 -0.28 -22.78
CA LYS A 994 37.00 -0.57 -23.29
C LYS A 994 36.98 -1.83 -24.17
N LEU A 995 35.90 -2.59 -24.08
CA LEU A 995 35.63 -3.70 -24.98
C LEU A 995 35.31 -3.14 -26.39
N GLU A 996 35.60 -3.93 -27.42
CA GLU A 996 35.34 -3.53 -28.80
C GLU A 996 33.84 -3.30 -29.02
N GLY A 997 33.48 -2.10 -29.50
CA GLY A 997 32.09 -1.72 -29.76
C GLY A 997 31.25 -1.48 -28.50
N ALA A 998 31.83 -1.42 -27.31
CA ALA A 998 31.12 -1.18 -26.05
C ALA A 998 31.60 0.08 -25.33
N LEU A 999 30.75 0.62 -24.45
CA LEU A 999 31.08 1.78 -23.63
C LEU A 999 32.05 1.41 -22.50
N PHE A 1000 31.92 0.18 -21.98
CA PHE A 1000 32.57 -0.26 -20.75
C PHE A 1000 33.80 -1.14 -20.99
N GLY A 1001 34.70 -1.12 -20.01
CA GLY A 1001 35.68 -2.18 -19.78
C GLY A 1001 35.02 -3.46 -19.24
N PRO A 1002 35.78 -4.58 -19.17
CA PRO A 1002 35.23 -5.88 -18.83
C PRO A 1002 34.59 -5.96 -17.44
N THR A 1003 35.12 -5.26 -16.43
CA THR A 1003 34.59 -5.33 -15.06
C THR A 1003 33.22 -4.67 -14.96
N ALA A 1004 33.09 -3.42 -15.42
CA ALA A 1004 31.80 -2.72 -15.41
C ALA A 1004 30.77 -3.42 -16.29
N MET A 1005 31.17 -3.89 -17.48
CA MET A 1005 30.31 -4.66 -18.39
C MET A 1005 29.68 -5.87 -17.68
N THR A 1006 30.49 -6.70 -17.03
CA THR A 1006 29.97 -7.91 -16.37
C THR A 1006 29.04 -7.60 -15.21
N ILE A 1007 29.35 -6.60 -14.38
CA ILE A 1007 28.52 -6.27 -13.21
C ILE A 1007 27.16 -5.73 -13.64
N ILE A 1008 27.15 -4.78 -14.58
CA ILE A 1008 25.91 -4.15 -15.06
C ILE A 1008 25.07 -5.17 -15.80
N GLN A 1009 25.67 -5.96 -16.70
CA GLN A 1009 24.96 -7.02 -17.43
C GLN A 1009 24.37 -8.06 -16.47
N HIS A 1010 25.12 -8.48 -15.44
CA HIS A 1010 24.59 -9.42 -14.44
C HIS A 1010 23.38 -8.83 -13.69
N GLN A 1011 23.42 -7.55 -13.30
CA GLN A 1011 22.28 -6.91 -12.62
C GLN A 1011 21.05 -6.88 -13.51
N PHE A 1012 21.15 -6.35 -14.73
CA PHE A 1012 20.00 -6.20 -15.62
C PHE A 1012 19.41 -7.55 -16.07
N LEU A 1013 20.24 -8.57 -16.27
CA LEU A 1013 19.72 -9.92 -16.53
C LEU A 1013 19.00 -10.51 -15.30
N SER A 1014 19.50 -10.23 -14.08
CA SER A 1014 18.82 -10.67 -12.85
C SER A 1014 17.49 -9.94 -12.64
N LEU A 1015 17.44 -8.64 -12.95
CA LEU A 1015 16.22 -7.84 -12.93
C LEU A 1015 15.19 -8.39 -13.91
N ARG A 1016 15.61 -8.69 -15.15
CA ARG A 1016 14.71 -9.24 -16.17
C ARG A 1016 14.18 -10.60 -15.76
N ASP A 1017 15.08 -11.55 -15.55
CA ASP A 1017 14.72 -12.97 -15.43
C ASP A 1017 14.12 -13.28 -14.04
N GLY A 1018 14.39 -12.47 -13.01
CA GLY A 1018 13.82 -12.58 -11.67
C GLY A 1018 12.49 -11.83 -11.48
N ASP A 1019 11.93 -11.24 -12.54
CA ASP A 1019 10.70 -10.46 -12.49
C ASP A 1019 9.52 -11.22 -13.12
N ARG A 1020 8.52 -11.55 -12.29
CA ARG A 1020 7.31 -12.24 -12.73
C ARG A 1020 6.47 -11.41 -13.72
N TYR A 1021 6.58 -10.09 -13.65
CA TYR A 1021 5.79 -9.15 -14.44
C TYR A 1021 6.56 -8.51 -15.60
N TYR A 1022 7.76 -9.02 -15.92
CA TYR A 1022 8.46 -8.59 -17.12
C TYR A 1022 7.60 -8.87 -18.37
N TYR A 1023 7.48 -7.84 -19.22
CA TYR A 1023 6.40 -7.77 -20.20
C TYR A 1023 6.34 -8.93 -21.20
N GLU A 1024 7.46 -9.60 -21.51
CA GLU A 1024 7.47 -10.70 -22.49
C GLU A 1024 6.71 -11.96 -22.04
N TRP A 1025 6.54 -12.17 -20.74
CA TRP A 1025 5.86 -13.33 -20.19
C TRP A 1025 4.74 -12.98 -19.21
N ASP A 1026 4.39 -11.69 -19.08
CA ASP A 1026 3.21 -11.28 -18.35
C ASP A 1026 1.95 -11.90 -19.01
N PRO A 1027 1.23 -12.81 -18.33
CA PRO A 1027 0.13 -13.56 -18.94
C PRO A 1027 -1.09 -12.69 -19.27
N THR A 1028 -1.10 -11.43 -18.81
CA THR A 1028 -2.19 -10.47 -19.05
C THR A 1028 -1.94 -9.58 -20.27
N LEU A 1029 -0.75 -9.64 -20.88
CA LEU A 1029 -0.44 -8.96 -22.14
C LEU A 1029 -0.65 -9.93 -23.31
N THR A 1030 -1.37 -9.49 -24.33
CA THR A 1030 -1.59 -10.28 -25.54
C THR A 1030 -0.32 -10.31 -26.40
N PRO A 1031 -0.11 -11.34 -27.23
CA PRO A 1031 1.02 -11.39 -28.15
C PRO A 1031 1.11 -10.17 -29.09
N SER A 1032 -0.02 -9.58 -29.47
CA SER A 1032 -0.05 -8.35 -30.27
C SER A 1032 0.45 -7.14 -29.48
N GLU A 1033 0.05 -7.00 -28.22
CA GLU A 1033 0.52 -5.92 -27.36
C GLU A 1033 2.01 -6.05 -27.06
N ILE A 1034 2.49 -7.26 -26.76
CA ILE A 1034 3.93 -7.52 -26.57
C ILE A 1034 4.71 -7.11 -27.84
N GLN A 1035 4.19 -7.43 -29.02
CA GLN A 1035 4.82 -7.06 -30.27
C GLN A 1035 4.78 -5.54 -30.53
N GLU A 1036 3.70 -4.87 -30.14
CA GLU A 1036 3.58 -3.41 -30.21
C GLU A 1036 4.55 -2.70 -29.26
N ILE A 1037 4.65 -3.18 -28.02
CA ILE A 1037 5.60 -2.71 -27.01
C ILE A 1037 7.03 -2.84 -27.56
N LYS A 1038 7.41 -4.00 -28.08
CA LYS A 1038 8.74 -4.24 -28.70
C LYS A 1038 9.05 -3.32 -29.88
N ASN A 1039 8.03 -2.93 -30.64
CA ASN A 1039 8.19 -2.08 -31.80
C ASN A 1039 8.19 -0.59 -31.44
N THR A 1040 7.80 -0.23 -30.21
CA THR A 1040 7.73 1.16 -29.76
C THR A 1040 9.08 1.60 -29.24
N ARG A 1041 9.66 2.64 -29.85
CA ARG A 1041 10.90 3.25 -29.40
C ARG A 1041 10.65 4.43 -28.47
N LEU A 1042 11.66 4.83 -27.69
CA LEU A 1042 11.60 6.05 -26.87
C LEU A 1042 11.26 7.29 -27.72
N ALA A 1043 11.79 7.36 -28.94
CA ALA A 1043 11.45 8.43 -29.89
C ALA A 1043 9.95 8.47 -30.22
N ASP A 1044 9.29 7.32 -30.35
CA ASP A 1044 7.87 7.23 -30.67
C ASP A 1044 6.99 7.71 -29.50
N ILE A 1045 7.38 7.35 -28.27
CA ILE A 1045 6.75 7.84 -27.03
C ILE A 1045 6.87 9.36 -26.96
N ILE A 1046 8.05 9.92 -27.22
CA ILE A 1046 8.25 11.38 -27.21
C ILE A 1046 7.39 12.06 -28.28
N ARG A 1047 7.44 11.59 -29.54
CA ARG A 1047 6.68 12.18 -30.65
C ARG A 1047 5.19 12.20 -30.39
N ARG A 1048 4.60 11.11 -29.90
CA ARG A 1048 3.14 11.05 -29.67
C ARG A 1048 2.66 11.91 -28.50
N ASN A 1049 3.54 12.22 -27.54
CA ASN A 1049 3.22 13.04 -26.36
C ASN A 1049 3.61 14.53 -26.49
N THR A 1050 4.35 14.90 -27.53
CA THR A 1050 4.85 16.27 -27.74
C THR A 1050 4.49 16.85 -29.11
N GLY A 1051 4.24 16.01 -30.11
CA GLY A 1051 4.08 16.42 -31.50
C GLY A 1051 5.39 16.82 -32.21
N MET A 1052 6.54 16.65 -31.54
CA MET A 1052 7.85 17.03 -32.10
C MET A 1052 8.18 16.25 -33.38
N THR A 1053 8.83 16.94 -34.30
CA THR A 1053 9.33 16.39 -35.56
C THR A 1053 10.84 16.33 -35.63
N PHE A 1054 11.55 17.19 -34.88
CA PHE A 1054 13.01 17.20 -34.80
C PHE A 1054 13.49 16.30 -33.66
N ILE A 1055 13.38 14.99 -33.88
CA ILE A 1055 13.93 13.97 -33.00
C ILE A 1055 14.34 12.74 -33.84
N PRO A 1056 15.55 12.19 -33.68
CA PRO A 1056 15.97 11.01 -34.43
C PRO A 1056 15.22 9.75 -33.98
N ASP A 1057 15.13 8.75 -34.85
CA ASP A 1057 14.50 7.45 -34.53
C ASP A 1057 15.23 6.70 -33.42
N ASP A 1058 16.56 6.83 -33.37
CA ASP A 1058 17.40 6.34 -32.29
C ASP A 1058 17.95 7.54 -31.52
N VAL A 1059 17.29 7.86 -30.41
CA VAL A 1059 17.66 9.01 -29.57
C VAL A 1059 18.98 8.82 -28.85
N PHE A 1060 19.50 7.59 -28.74
CA PHE A 1060 20.76 7.30 -28.05
C PHE A 1060 22.01 7.57 -28.91
N ILE A 1061 21.84 7.87 -30.19
CA ILE A 1061 22.92 8.29 -31.09
C ILE A 1061 22.74 9.77 -31.45
N ALA A 1062 23.80 10.56 -31.26
CA ALA A 1062 23.72 12.00 -31.47
C ALA A 1062 23.47 12.35 -32.95
N GLN A 1063 22.41 13.09 -33.21
CA GLN A 1063 22.10 13.63 -34.53
C GLN A 1063 23.07 14.76 -34.88
N LYS A 1064 23.79 14.61 -36.00
CA LYS A 1064 24.67 15.67 -36.51
C LYS A 1064 23.85 16.78 -37.17
N ILE A 1065 23.89 17.98 -36.61
CA ILE A 1065 23.33 19.18 -37.23
C ILE A 1065 24.25 19.64 -38.35
N THR A 1066 23.76 19.68 -39.60
CA THR A 1066 24.52 20.28 -40.70
C THR A 1066 24.61 21.79 -40.51
N THR A 1067 25.78 22.37 -40.76
CA THR A 1067 26.21 23.74 -40.40
C THR A 1067 25.30 24.90 -40.88
N ALA A 1068 24.29 24.63 -41.71
CA ALA A 1068 23.29 25.62 -42.14
C ALA A 1068 22.14 25.83 -41.13
N LEU A 1069 21.91 24.91 -40.19
CA LEU A 1069 20.84 24.99 -39.16
C LEU A 1069 21.38 25.49 -37.80
N ALA A 1070 22.70 25.50 -37.61
CA ALA A 1070 23.36 25.88 -36.37
C ALA A 1070 23.77 27.37 -36.34
N GLU A 1071 22.98 28.28 -36.94
CA GLU A 1071 23.26 29.71 -36.75
C GLU A 1071 23.13 30.05 -35.27
N VAL A 1072 24.22 30.56 -34.68
CA VAL A 1072 24.22 31.15 -33.34
C VAL A 1072 23.13 32.20 -33.34
N ASN A 1073 22.13 32.05 -32.48
CA ASN A 1073 21.04 33.02 -32.41
C ASN A 1073 21.65 34.42 -32.17
N PRO A 1074 21.54 35.36 -33.13
CA PRO A 1074 22.15 36.69 -32.99
C PRO A 1074 21.53 37.48 -31.83
N ASN A 1075 20.40 37.00 -31.31
CA ASN A 1075 19.66 37.55 -30.18
C ASN A 1075 19.99 36.85 -28.84
N GLN A 1076 20.94 35.92 -28.77
CA GLN A 1076 21.42 35.42 -27.48
C GLN A 1076 22.42 36.41 -26.88
N LEU A 1077 22.24 36.77 -25.60
CA LEU A 1077 23.16 37.62 -24.87
C LEU A 1077 24.11 36.77 -24.02
N LYS A 1078 25.43 36.95 -24.20
CA LYS A 1078 26.46 36.21 -23.44
C LYS A 1078 27.03 37.07 -22.32
N PHE A 1079 26.90 36.58 -21.08
CA PHE A 1079 27.44 37.24 -19.90
C PHE A 1079 27.69 36.24 -18.76
N ASP A 1080 28.56 36.63 -17.84
CA ASP A 1080 28.79 35.97 -16.56
C ASP A 1080 28.42 36.89 -15.40
N ILE A 1081 28.22 36.33 -14.22
CA ILE A 1081 27.96 37.11 -13.01
C ILE A 1081 28.93 36.80 -11.89
N TYR A 1082 29.45 37.84 -11.22
CA TYR A 1082 30.41 37.71 -10.13
C TYR A 1082 30.34 38.88 -9.13
N PRO A 1083 30.53 38.66 -7.82
CA PRO A 1083 30.56 37.35 -7.18
C PRO A 1083 29.16 36.70 -7.22
N ASN A 1084 29.14 35.37 -7.32
CA ASN A 1084 27.92 34.57 -7.19
C ASN A 1084 28.31 33.32 -6.40
N PRO A 1085 28.01 33.23 -5.10
CA PRO A 1085 27.00 34.01 -4.37
C PRO A 1085 27.43 35.46 -4.11
N THR A 1086 26.46 36.31 -3.79
CA THR A 1086 26.69 37.73 -3.47
C THR A 1086 25.89 38.17 -2.25
N THR A 1087 26.37 39.22 -1.58
CA THR A 1087 25.67 39.88 -0.46
C THR A 1087 25.11 41.23 -0.86
N ASP A 1088 25.89 42.13 -1.46
CA ASP A 1088 25.43 43.52 -1.65
C ASP A 1088 25.21 43.91 -3.12
N TYR A 1089 26.01 43.33 -4.02
CA TYR A 1089 26.01 43.67 -5.44
C TYR A 1089 26.46 42.49 -6.31
N VAL A 1090 25.99 42.43 -7.55
CA VAL A 1090 26.49 41.50 -8.56
C VAL A 1090 27.02 42.27 -9.76
N GLU A 1091 28.20 41.89 -10.26
CA GLU A 1091 28.73 42.38 -11.53
C GLU A 1091 28.32 41.43 -12.64
N VAL A 1092 27.69 41.95 -13.68
CA VAL A 1092 27.45 41.28 -14.95
C VAL A 1092 28.64 41.57 -15.86
N GLY A 1093 29.52 40.59 -16.06
CA GLY A 1093 30.63 40.67 -17.01
C GLY A 1093 30.14 40.32 -18.43
N LEU A 1094 30.35 41.24 -19.37
CA LEU A 1094 29.85 41.12 -20.74
C LEU A 1094 30.95 40.59 -21.67
N GLU A 1095 30.60 39.69 -22.60
CA GLU A 1095 31.53 39.32 -23.67
C GLU A 1095 31.71 40.48 -24.68
N THR A 1096 32.93 40.61 -25.23
CA THR A 1096 33.43 41.81 -25.92
C THR A 1096 32.64 42.26 -27.16
N ASP A 1097 31.84 41.38 -27.73
CA ASP A 1097 31.08 41.64 -28.98
C ASP A 1097 29.73 42.34 -28.72
N ASP A 1098 29.35 42.52 -27.45
CA ASP A 1098 28.06 43.08 -27.01
C ASP A 1098 28.17 44.50 -26.41
N LEU A 1099 29.23 45.24 -26.68
CA LEU A 1099 29.46 46.57 -26.09
C LEU A 1099 29.03 47.72 -27.03
N ASP A 1100 27.88 48.35 -26.78
CA ASP A 1100 27.50 49.65 -27.37
C ASP A 1100 26.80 50.61 -26.36
N ASN A 1101 26.38 51.79 -26.83
CA ASN A 1101 25.85 52.90 -26.00
C ASN A 1101 24.35 52.73 -25.61
N SER A 1102 23.75 51.56 -25.81
CA SER A 1102 22.32 51.34 -25.56
C SER A 1102 21.98 50.99 -24.09
N ASP A 1103 20.71 51.16 -23.72
CA ASP A 1103 20.20 50.86 -22.38
C ASP A 1103 20.10 49.34 -22.15
N TRP A 1104 20.60 48.88 -21.01
CA TRP A 1104 20.53 47.49 -20.55
C TRP A 1104 19.40 47.34 -19.54
N ASN A 1105 18.53 46.36 -19.75
CA ASN A 1105 17.43 46.04 -18.84
C ASN A 1105 17.78 44.76 -18.07
N VAL A 1106 17.92 44.88 -16.76
CA VAL A 1106 18.12 43.75 -15.86
C VAL A 1106 16.85 43.52 -15.06
N GLU A 1107 16.38 42.28 -15.05
CA GLU A 1107 15.28 41.80 -14.24
C GLU A 1107 15.82 40.70 -13.33
N ILE A 1108 15.50 40.74 -12.05
CA ILE A 1108 15.72 39.60 -11.16
C ILE A 1108 14.35 38.99 -10.93
N LEU A 1109 14.24 37.72 -11.30
CA LEU A 1109 13.08 36.87 -11.11
C LEU A 1109 13.35 36.00 -9.89
N ASP A 1110 12.35 35.70 -9.08
CA ASP A 1110 12.45 34.54 -8.20
C ASP A 1110 12.49 33.25 -9.02
N LEU A 1111 12.74 32.12 -8.38
CA LEU A 1111 12.72 30.80 -9.02
C LEU A 1111 11.32 30.38 -9.53
N TYR A 1112 10.30 31.26 -9.43
CA TYR A 1112 8.97 31.08 -9.99
C TYR A 1112 8.75 31.98 -11.22
N GLY A 1113 9.83 32.56 -11.77
CA GLY A 1113 9.77 33.48 -12.91
C GLY A 1113 9.10 34.82 -12.61
N LYS A 1114 8.68 35.08 -11.36
CA LYS A 1114 8.07 36.35 -10.97
C LYS A 1114 9.16 37.38 -10.75
N ARG A 1115 9.03 38.50 -11.45
CA ARG A 1115 9.95 39.62 -11.33
C ARG A 1115 9.90 40.25 -9.94
N VAL A 1116 10.97 40.08 -9.18
CA VAL A 1116 11.17 40.64 -7.84
C VAL A 1116 11.98 41.95 -7.88
N MET A 1117 12.79 42.16 -8.92
CA MET A 1117 13.51 43.41 -9.15
C MET A 1117 13.60 43.75 -10.64
N ARG A 1118 13.67 45.05 -10.96
CA ARG A 1118 14.06 45.53 -12.28
C ARG A 1118 14.96 46.76 -12.15
N GLN A 1119 16.03 46.79 -12.93
CA GLN A 1119 16.92 47.93 -13.05
C GLN A 1119 17.25 48.16 -14.53
N THR A 1120 17.15 49.41 -14.98
CA THR A 1120 17.70 49.82 -16.28
C THR A 1120 19.01 50.55 -16.03
N THR A 1121 20.06 50.20 -16.76
CA THR A 1121 21.41 50.75 -16.55
C THR A 1121 22.13 50.95 -17.89
N GLN A 1122 23.17 51.78 -17.89
CA GLN A 1122 24.02 52.04 -19.05
C GLN A 1122 25.44 51.57 -18.75
N SER A 1123 26.06 50.85 -19.68
CA SER A 1123 27.45 50.42 -19.56
C SER A 1123 28.38 51.64 -19.52
N ARG A 1124 29.33 51.69 -18.57
CA ARG A 1124 30.49 52.59 -18.68
C ARG A 1124 31.50 51.90 -19.59
N PHE A 1125 31.72 52.47 -20.78
CA PHE A 1125 32.58 51.98 -21.88
C PHE A 1125 34.00 51.51 -21.51
N ALA A 1126 34.46 51.69 -20.28
CA ALA A 1126 35.82 51.40 -19.86
C ALA A 1126 36.01 50.04 -19.16
N ASP A 1127 34.95 49.38 -18.66
CA ASP A 1127 35.10 48.31 -17.66
C ASP A 1127 34.50 46.93 -18.01
N GLU A 1128 33.94 46.72 -19.21
CA GLU A 1128 33.34 45.44 -19.68
C GLU A 1128 32.30 44.81 -18.72
N LYS A 1129 31.77 45.60 -17.78
CA LYS A 1129 30.97 45.13 -16.65
C LYS A 1129 29.83 46.07 -16.31
N ILE A 1130 28.75 45.51 -15.77
CA ILE A 1130 27.61 46.23 -15.20
C ILE A 1130 27.43 45.82 -13.74
N THR A 1131 27.50 46.78 -12.80
CA THR A 1131 27.24 46.52 -11.38
C THR A 1131 25.75 46.73 -11.05
N ILE A 1132 25.16 45.75 -10.37
CA ILE A 1132 23.76 45.74 -9.93
C ILE A 1132 23.74 45.65 -8.41
N ASN A 1133 23.13 46.63 -7.75
CA ASN A 1133 23.01 46.63 -6.28
C ASN A 1133 21.76 45.85 -5.86
N ILE A 1134 21.93 44.85 -5.00
CA ILE A 1134 20.86 43.93 -4.58
C ILE A 1134 20.67 43.87 -3.05
N GLY A 1135 21.57 44.49 -2.27
CA GLY A 1135 21.67 44.35 -0.81
C GLY A 1135 20.37 44.46 -0.02
N ASP A 1136 19.70 45.62 -0.02
CA ASP A 1136 18.46 45.83 0.78
C ASP A 1136 17.18 45.42 0.04
N ALA A 1137 17.29 45.10 -1.25
CA ALA A 1137 16.14 44.98 -2.14
C ALA A 1137 15.76 43.53 -2.45
N LEU A 1138 16.62 42.56 -2.12
CA LEU A 1138 16.37 41.13 -2.26
C LEU A 1138 16.71 40.40 -0.96
N PRO A 1139 15.78 39.61 -0.39
CA PRO A 1139 16.11 38.72 0.73
C PRO A 1139 17.10 37.63 0.29
N SER A 1140 17.73 36.97 1.27
CA SER A 1140 18.58 35.81 1.00
C SER A 1140 17.77 34.73 0.27
N GLY A 1141 18.33 34.19 -0.81
CA GLY A 1141 17.63 33.24 -1.67
C GLY A 1141 18.30 33.06 -3.02
N THR A 1142 17.74 32.13 -3.80
CA THR A 1142 18.15 31.90 -5.19
C THR A 1142 17.15 32.57 -6.13
N TYR A 1143 17.67 33.19 -7.18
CA TYR A 1143 16.95 34.01 -8.14
C TYR A 1143 17.44 33.70 -9.55
N VAL A 1144 16.72 34.18 -10.56
CA VAL A 1144 17.17 34.22 -11.96
C VAL A 1144 17.42 35.67 -12.34
N LEU A 1145 18.66 36.02 -12.65
CA LEU A 1145 19.03 37.31 -13.20
C LEU A 1145 18.88 37.22 -14.72
N LYS A 1146 17.90 37.94 -15.27
CA LYS A 1146 17.63 38.07 -16.70
C LYS A 1146 18.13 39.42 -17.18
N VAL A 1147 18.95 39.41 -18.23
CA VAL A 1147 19.45 40.61 -18.90
C VAL A 1147 18.88 40.67 -20.30
N THR A 1148 18.39 41.84 -20.69
CA THR A 1148 17.84 42.11 -22.02
C THR A 1148 18.41 43.41 -22.61
N ARG A 1149 18.73 43.37 -23.90
CA ARG A 1149 19.26 44.51 -24.67
C ARG A 1149 18.76 44.45 -26.11
N GLY A 1150 17.87 45.37 -26.49
CA GLY A 1150 17.17 45.29 -27.78
C GLY A 1150 16.39 43.98 -27.88
N ASP A 1151 16.62 43.20 -28.93
CA ASP A 1151 16.07 41.86 -29.09
C ASP A 1151 16.91 40.77 -28.39
N LYS A 1152 18.07 41.13 -27.81
CA LYS A 1152 18.96 40.18 -27.14
C LYS A 1152 18.51 39.84 -25.72
N ILE A 1153 18.57 38.55 -25.35
CA ILE A 1153 18.15 38.05 -24.04
C ILE A 1153 19.17 37.04 -23.48
N GLY A 1154 19.39 37.03 -22.17
CA GLY A 1154 20.08 35.94 -21.47
C GLY A 1154 19.72 35.90 -19.99
N SER A 1155 19.87 34.73 -19.36
CA SER A 1155 19.61 34.53 -17.92
C SER A 1155 20.74 33.75 -17.22
N ARG A 1156 20.95 34.03 -15.93
CA ARG A 1156 21.87 33.31 -15.04
C ARG A 1156 21.24 33.13 -13.66
N GLN A 1157 21.52 32.02 -12.99
CA GLN A 1157 21.11 31.81 -11.60
C GLN A 1157 21.92 32.74 -10.68
N LEU A 1158 21.25 33.50 -9.82
CA LEU A 1158 21.82 34.42 -8.85
C LEU A 1158 21.55 33.91 -7.43
N VAL A 1159 22.59 33.73 -6.62
CA VAL A 1159 22.48 33.33 -5.21
C VAL A 1159 22.80 34.53 -4.32
N LYS A 1160 21.81 34.97 -3.55
CA LYS A 1160 21.93 36.04 -2.55
C LYS A 1160 22.09 35.40 -1.16
N LEU A 1161 23.22 35.68 -0.50
CA LEU A 1161 23.47 35.28 0.89
C LEU A 1161 22.74 36.19 1.88
#